data_AF-A0A0F2S5F9-F1
#
_entry.id   AF-A0A0F2S5F9-F1
#
_cell.length_a   1.000
_cell.length_b   1.000
_cell.length_c   1.000
_cell.angle_alpha   90.00
_cell.angle_beta   90.00
_cell.angle_gamma   90.00
#
_symmetry.space_group_name_H-M   'P 1'
#
loop_
_entity.id
_entity.type
_entity.pdbx_description
1 polymer ?
#
loop_
_entity_poly.entity_id
_entity_poly.type
_entity_poly.pdbx_seq_one_letter_code
_entity_poly.pdbx_strand_id
1 'polypeptide(L)'
;MFDPSDAPRLYGIPPGVDFPRALVEGLRARHAGQPPETLARVQLIVNTRRMARRIRELFDQGPPCLLPRISLLTDLGELWDLAHIPDPVPPLRRRLELVRLITKLLDSAPDLAPRSAIYDLSDSLAGLMDEMHGEGVSPHAIEALDVSDQSGHWARIKSFLGIVRHYFEAGGAAPDVETRQRLVIERLAALRAEMPPKHPVILAGSTGSRGATQHLMQAVARLPQGAVVLPGFDFDTPAPVWDALDDAMLSEDHPQYRFCRVAVGAGIMPVDIRPWSDTRPANPARNALVSLALRPAPVTDQWLRDGPHLRDITGAMADVTLVEAPSQRQEALAIAMRLRQAAEDGRTAALITPDRTLTRQVTAALDRWDILPDDSAGLPLHLSPPGRFLRHVADLFRNRLSAESLLTLLKHPLAHQGAERGTHLRLTRELELHLRRHGPPYPTEDSLRAWGAGQRDQLIPDWVNWLCDCFVNRDYSGEMPLENSVAAHLELAEQIAHGCHGTGSGTLWLKDAGQEAQKAVTELQTEAHHAGTLSASDYSSLFHKILSAREVRNPVDPHPHILIWGTLEARVQGADLLILAGLNEGSWPVSPKADPWLNRALRHQVGLLLPERRIGLSAHDFQQAIAAPEVWLTRSVRSADAETVVSRWLNRILNLLSGLPDQGGQAAIEAMRARGHVWLDHAAALEEPGEAPRAARPAP
;
A
#
# COMPACT_ATOMS: atom_id res chain seq x y z
N MET A 1 -9.95 35.32 -7.90
CA MET A 1 -8.92 34.79 -6.98
C MET A 1 -7.55 34.97 -7.58
N PHE A 2 -7.35 34.58 -8.85
CA PHE A 2 -6.10 34.81 -9.57
C PHE A 2 -6.30 35.93 -10.58
N ASP A 3 -5.29 36.77 -10.80
CA ASP A 3 -5.32 37.74 -11.90
C ASP A 3 -5.19 37.00 -13.25
N PRO A 4 -5.83 37.51 -14.33
CA PRO A 4 -5.67 36.93 -15.66
C PRO A 4 -4.19 36.78 -16.03
N SER A 5 -3.82 35.60 -16.54
CA SER A 5 -2.46 35.30 -16.96
C SER A 5 -2.50 34.22 -18.02
N ASP A 6 -1.60 34.35 -19.01
CA ASP A 6 -1.38 33.35 -20.06
C ASP A 6 -0.37 32.27 -19.63
N ALA A 7 0.27 32.44 -18.46
CA ALA A 7 1.21 31.48 -17.90
C ALA A 7 0.48 30.45 -17.01
N PRO A 8 0.86 29.16 -17.08
CA PRO A 8 0.28 28.15 -16.20
C PRO A 8 0.63 28.42 -14.74
N ARG A 9 -0.34 28.23 -13.83
CA ARG A 9 -0.14 28.47 -12.40
C ARG A 9 0.17 27.18 -11.65
N LEU A 10 1.47 26.97 -11.38
CA LEU A 10 1.95 25.94 -10.48
C LEU A 10 2.49 26.57 -9.19
N TYR A 11 2.03 26.06 -8.06
CA TYR A 11 2.51 26.44 -6.74
C TYR A 11 3.08 25.22 -6.01
N GLY A 12 4.05 25.46 -5.13
CA GLY A 12 4.63 24.44 -4.26
C GLY A 12 4.39 24.74 -2.78
N ILE A 13 4.23 23.69 -1.98
CA ILE A 13 4.37 23.75 -0.52
C ILE A 13 5.67 23.02 -0.18
N PRO A 14 6.58 23.61 0.61
CA PRO A 14 7.89 23.01 0.89
C PRO A 14 7.81 21.75 1.77
N PRO A 15 8.82 20.86 1.75
CA PRO A 15 8.90 19.72 2.67
C PRO A 15 8.83 20.15 4.14
N GLY A 16 8.16 19.35 4.97
CA GLY A 16 8.03 19.57 6.42
C GLY A 16 6.91 20.54 6.83
N VAL A 17 6.13 21.06 5.88
CA VAL A 17 4.91 21.83 6.16
C VAL A 17 3.68 20.92 6.10
N ASP A 18 2.75 21.08 7.05
CA ASP A 18 1.43 20.42 7.04
C ASP A 18 0.65 20.87 5.80
N PHE A 19 0.66 20.04 4.76
CA PHE A 19 0.13 20.38 3.44
C PHE A 19 -1.34 20.81 3.46
N PRO A 20 -2.30 20.03 4.01
CA PRO A 20 -3.69 20.47 4.08
C PRO A 20 -3.87 21.77 4.85
N ARG A 21 -3.11 21.99 5.93
CA ARG A 21 -3.17 23.24 6.69
C ARG A 21 -2.69 24.43 5.87
N ALA A 22 -1.51 24.34 5.26
CA ALA A 22 -0.98 25.41 4.41
C ALA A 22 -1.87 25.66 3.18
N LEU A 23 -2.50 24.61 2.63
CA LEU A 23 -3.49 24.75 1.56
C LEU A 23 -4.69 25.59 2.02
N VAL A 24 -5.29 25.24 3.17
CA VAL A 24 -6.43 25.97 3.76
C VAL A 24 -6.05 27.40 4.13
N GLU A 25 -4.89 27.63 4.73
CA GLU A 25 -4.38 28.97 5.05
C GLU A 25 -4.20 29.82 3.79
N GLY A 26 -3.59 29.27 2.74
CA GLY A 26 -3.44 29.97 1.47
C GLY A 26 -4.76 30.24 0.74
N LEU A 27 -5.79 29.41 0.95
CA LEU A 27 -7.16 29.67 0.50
C LEU A 27 -7.79 30.81 1.30
N ARG A 28 -7.68 30.80 2.63
CA ARG A 28 -8.21 31.85 3.51
C ARG A 28 -7.57 33.20 3.21
N ALA A 29 -6.24 33.25 3.08
CA ALA A 29 -5.50 34.47 2.79
C ALA A 29 -5.95 35.13 1.46
N ARG A 30 -6.11 34.35 0.39
CA ARG A 30 -6.56 34.84 -0.92
C ARG A 30 -8.03 35.28 -0.98
N HIS A 31 -8.82 34.91 0.03
CA HIS A 31 -10.22 35.30 0.18
C HIS A 31 -10.46 36.25 1.36
N ALA A 32 -9.38 36.73 2.00
CA ALA A 32 -9.51 37.69 3.09
C ALA A 32 -10.19 38.97 2.59
N GLY A 33 -11.22 39.42 3.31
CA GLY A 33 -12.00 40.60 2.94
C GLY A 33 -12.95 40.41 1.73
N GLN A 34 -13.04 39.20 1.16
CA GLN A 34 -14.00 38.88 0.10
C GLN A 34 -15.33 38.37 0.69
N PRO A 35 -16.45 38.47 -0.03
CA PRO A 35 -17.70 37.85 0.37
C PRO A 35 -17.58 36.33 0.61
N PRO A 36 -18.27 35.75 1.61
CA PRO A 36 -18.18 34.32 1.95
C PRO A 36 -18.47 33.37 0.78
N GLU A 37 -19.38 33.76 -0.12
CA GLU A 37 -19.74 32.97 -1.30
C GLU A 37 -18.61 32.86 -2.33
N THR A 38 -17.60 33.73 -2.29
CA THR A 38 -16.45 33.66 -3.19
C THR A 38 -15.62 32.40 -2.90
N LEU A 39 -15.37 32.09 -1.63
CA LEU A 39 -14.71 30.84 -1.22
C LEU A 39 -15.57 29.62 -1.58
N ALA A 40 -16.89 29.72 -1.40
CA ALA A 40 -17.83 28.64 -1.72
C ALA A 40 -17.86 28.25 -3.21
N ARG A 41 -17.45 29.16 -4.10
CA ARG A 41 -17.35 28.93 -5.54
C ARG A 41 -16.07 28.21 -5.95
N VAL A 42 -15.05 28.13 -5.09
CA VAL A 42 -13.81 27.42 -5.40
C VAL A 42 -14.11 25.94 -5.56
N GLN A 43 -13.70 25.36 -6.70
CA GLN A 43 -13.64 23.92 -6.89
C GLN A 43 -12.26 23.42 -6.48
N LEU A 44 -12.20 22.59 -5.44
CA LEU A 44 -10.97 22.03 -4.90
C LEU A 44 -10.92 20.51 -5.17
N ILE A 45 -10.10 20.11 -6.13
CA ILE A 45 -9.87 18.71 -6.51
C ILE A 45 -8.69 18.17 -5.71
N VAL A 46 -8.91 17.13 -4.91
CA VAL A 46 -7.88 16.51 -4.06
C VAL A 46 -7.68 15.04 -4.40
N ASN A 47 -6.53 14.48 -4.00
CA ASN A 47 -6.12 13.13 -4.37
C ASN A 47 -6.82 12.02 -3.58
N THR A 48 -7.22 12.25 -2.32
CA THR A 48 -7.71 11.21 -1.41
C THR A 48 -8.87 11.69 -0.54
N ARG A 49 -9.74 10.75 -0.13
CA ARG A 49 -10.80 11.00 0.86
C ARG A 49 -10.25 11.48 2.20
N ARG A 50 -9.09 10.97 2.60
CA ARG A 50 -8.40 11.38 3.83
C ARG A 50 -8.01 12.86 3.80
N MET A 51 -7.46 13.33 2.67
CA MET A 51 -7.14 14.75 2.46
C MET A 51 -8.41 15.61 2.50
N ALA A 52 -9.48 15.20 1.81
CA ALA A 52 -10.75 15.92 1.81
C ALA A 52 -11.33 16.07 3.23
N ARG A 53 -11.33 14.99 4.01
CA ARG A 53 -11.77 14.99 5.41
C ARG A 53 -10.91 15.91 6.28
N ARG A 54 -9.58 15.85 6.13
CA ARG A 54 -8.67 16.71 6.89
C ARG A 54 -8.84 18.19 6.57
N ILE A 55 -9.01 18.54 5.30
CA ILE A 55 -9.32 19.91 4.88
C ILE A 55 -10.62 20.38 5.51
N ARG A 56 -11.65 19.53 5.54
CA ARG A 56 -12.93 19.83 6.19
C ARG A 56 -12.76 20.10 7.69
N GLU A 57 -12.08 19.21 8.41
CA GLU A 57 -11.76 19.38 9.84
C GLU A 57 -11.05 20.71 10.12
N LEU A 58 -10.09 21.09 9.28
CA LEU A 58 -9.36 22.36 9.41
C LEU A 58 -10.24 23.59 9.16
N PHE A 59 -11.23 23.49 8.27
CA PHE A 59 -12.21 24.57 8.11
C PHE A 59 -13.17 24.65 9.31
N ASP A 60 -13.58 23.50 9.85
CA ASP A 60 -14.51 23.40 10.99
C ASP A 60 -13.90 23.97 12.29
N GLN A 61 -12.56 24.06 12.40
CA GLN A 61 -11.87 24.77 13.49
C GLN A 61 -12.12 26.30 13.51
N GLY A 62 -12.71 26.84 12.45
CA GLY A 62 -13.15 28.24 12.38
C GLY A 62 -12.12 29.19 11.73
N PRO A 63 -12.52 30.46 11.50
CA PRO A 63 -13.87 31.00 11.74
C PRO A 63 -14.94 30.38 10.82
N PRO A 64 -16.22 30.40 11.20
CA PRO A 64 -17.32 29.87 10.38
C PRO A 64 -17.29 30.44 8.96
N CYS A 65 -17.40 29.55 7.96
CA CYS A 65 -17.36 29.96 6.56
C CYS A 65 -18.17 28.99 5.68
N LEU A 66 -18.53 29.46 4.47
CA LEU A 66 -18.98 28.56 3.41
C LEU A 66 -17.76 27.86 2.81
N LEU A 67 -17.85 26.54 2.65
CA LEU A 67 -16.72 25.73 2.22
C LEU A 67 -16.57 25.71 0.71
N PRO A 68 -15.32 25.55 0.20
CA PRO A 68 -15.11 25.23 -1.20
C PRO A 68 -15.80 23.90 -1.55
N ARG A 69 -16.09 23.72 -2.84
CA ARG A 69 -16.59 22.45 -3.39
C ARG A 69 -15.42 21.46 -3.48
N ILE A 70 -15.30 20.59 -2.49
CA ILE A 70 -14.25 19.60 -2.42
C ILE A 70 -14.69 18.35 -3.20
N SER A 71 -13.90 17.93 -4.19
CA SER A 71 -14.12 16.72 -4.99
C SER A 71 -12.84 15.88 -5.07
N LEU A 72 -12.97 14.58 -5.30
CA LEU A 72 -11.79 13.73 -5.52
C LEU A 72 -11.42 13.65 -6.99
N LEU A 73 -10.15 13.36 -7.25
CA LEU A 73 -9.67 13.04 -8.58
C LEU A 73 -10.39 11.82 -9.19
N THR A 74 -10.76 10.85 -8.36
CA THR A 74 -11.48 9.62 -8.75
C THR A 74 -12.94 9.87 -9.09
N ASP A 75 -13.55 10.93 -8.56
CA ASP A 75 -14.99 11.17 -8.65
C ASP A 75 -15.34 12.08 -9.84
N LEU A 76 -14.34 12.46 -10.65
CA LEU A 76 -14.52 13.35 -11.79
C LEU A 76 -15.48 12.79 -12.85
N GLY A 77 -15.65 11.46 -12.89
CA GLY A 77 -16.52 10.76 -13.85
C GLY A 77 -18.02 10.82 -13.56
N GLU A 78 -18.45 11.41 -12.43
CA GLU A 78 -19.85 11.44 -11.99
C GLU A 78 -20.65 12.64 -12.52
N LEU A 79 -20.03 13.51 -13.33
CA LEU A 79 -20.70 14.67 -13.92
C LEU A 79 -21.67 14.25 -15.04
N TRP A 80 -22.84 14.90 -15.12
CA TRP A 80 -23.86 14.61 -16.13
C TRP A 80 -23.32 14.65 -17.57
N ASP A 81 -22.43 15.60 -17.87
CA ASP A 81 -21.80 15.75 -19.18
C ASP A 81 -20.91 14.56 -19.58
N LEU A 82 -20.62 13.65 -18.64
CA LEU A 82 -19.80 12.46 -18.81
C LEU A 82 -20.62 11.16 -18.78
N ALA A 83 -21.94 11.23 -18.67
CA ALA A 83 -22.83 10.07 -18.59
C ALA A 83 -22.80 9.17 -19.85
N HIS A 84 -22.25 9.67 -20.96
CA HIS A 84 -22.05 8.91 -22.21
C HIS A 84 -20.82 8.00 -22.17
N ILE A 85 -19.94 8.15 -21.16
CA ILE A 85 -18.78 7.28 -20.95
C ILE A 85 -19.26 6.05 -20.17
N PRO A 86 -19.17 4.83 -20.73
CA PRO A 86 -19.65 3.62 -20.06
C PRO A 86 -18.92 3.35 -18.74
N ASP A 87 -19.60 2.66 -17.82
CA ASP A 87 -18.99 2.20 -16.58
C ASP A 87 -17.90 1.15 -16.82
N PRO A 88 -16.88 1.11 -15.93
CA PRO A 88 -15.75 0.23 -16.16
C PRO A 88 -16.13 -1.22 -15.88
N VAL A 89 -15.52 -2.15 -16.61
CA VAL A 89 -15.63 -3.59 -16.36
C VAL A 89 -15.05 -3.92 -14.97
N PRO A 90 -15.68 -4.83 -14.20
CA PRO A 90 -15.13 -5.27 -12.92
C PRO A 90 -13.68 -5.76 -13.03
N PRO A 91 -12.73 -5.30 -12.19
CA PRO A 91 -11.31 -5.67 -12.29
C PRO A 91 -11.05 -7.18 -12.15
N LEU A 92 -11.88 -7.89 -11.37
CA LEU A 92 -11.77 -9.34 -11.23
C LEU A 92 -12.12 -10.07 -12.53
N ARG A 93 -13.15 -9.62 -13.25
CA ARG A 93 -13.55 -10.20 -14.55
C ARG A 93 -12.37 -10.28 -15.50
N ARG A 94 -11.69 -9.14 -15.71
CA ARG A 94 -10.55 -9.04 -16.61
C ARG A 94 -9.43 -10.01 -16.21
N ARG A 95 -9.11 -10.09 -14.90
CA ARG A 95 -8.09 -11.04 -14.40
C ARG A 95 -8.47 -12.48 -14.69
N LEU A 96 -9.73 -12.85 -14.49
CA LEU A 96 -10.22 -14.20 -14.77
C LEU A 96 -10.20 -14.54 -16.28
N GLU A 97 -10.52 -13.57 -17.15
CA GLU A 97 -10.37 -13.74 -18.61
C GLU A 97 -8.91 -13.99 -18.99
N LEU A 98 -7.97 -13.26 -18.38
CA LEU A 98 -6.53 -13.42 -18.61
C LEU A 98 -5.99 -14.75 -18.06
N VAL A 99 -6.57 -15.31 -17.00
CA VAL A 99 -6.21 -16.65 -16.50
C VAL A 99 -6.30 -17.69 -17.62
N ARG A 100 -7.38 -17.67 -18.42
CA ARG A 100 -7.55 -18.61 -19.54
C ARG A 100 -6.47 -18.47 -20.62
N LEU A 101 -6.06 -17.23 -20.89
CA LEU A 101 -5.06 -16.93 -21.91
C LEU A 101 -3.67 -17.35 -21.45
N ILE A 102 -3.34 -17.09 -20.19
CA ILE A 102 -2.08 -17.49 -19.58
C ILE A 102 -1.98 -19.01 -19.44
N THR A 103 -3.05 -19.71 -19.07
CA THR A 103 -3.05 -21.17 -19.03
C THR A 103 -2.70 -21.75 -20.41
N LYS A 104 -3.33 -21.26 -21.48
CA LYS A 104 -3.01 -21.69 -22.85
C LYS A 104 -1.58 -21.35 -23.27
N LEU A 105 -1.07 -20.18 -22.85
CA LEU A 105 0.31 -19.80 -23.10
C LEU A 105 1.27 -20.81 -22.47
N LEU A 106 1.11 -21.13 -21.19
CA LEU A 106 1.98 -22.06 -20.47
C LEU A 106 1.83 -23.51 -20.92
N ASP A 107 0.65 -23.91 -21.41
CA ASP A 107 0.48 -25.21 -22.07
C ASP A 107 1.30 -25.30 -23.36
N SER A 108 1.38 -24.20 -24.12
CA SER A 108 2.15 -24.13 -25.37
C SER A 108 3.65 -23.85 -25.18
N ALA A 109 4.01 -23.20 -24.08
CA ALA A 109 5.37 -22.76 -23.75
C ALA A 109 5.66 -22.98 -22.25
N PRO A 110 5.83 -24.24 -21.81
CA PRO A 110 6.00 -24.58 -20.39
C PRO A 110 7.35 -24.10 -19.82
N ASP A 111 8.29 -23.70 -20.66
CA ASP A 111 9.58 -23.13 -20.28
C ASP A 111 9.51 -21.65 -19.84
N LEU A 112 8.36 -20.98 -20.05
CA LEU A 112 8.18 -19.56 -19.72
C LEU A 112 8.03 -19.32 -18.21
N ALA A 113 7.20 -20.13 -17.55
CA ALA A 113 6.97 -20.08 -16.10
C ALA A 113 6.29 -21.38 -15.62
N PRO A 114 6.39 -21.74 -14.33
CA PRO A 114 5.63 -22.86 -13.77
C PRO A 114 4.12 -22.57 -13.77
N ARG A 115 3.27 -23.61 -13.87
CA ARG A 115 1.80 -23.46 -13.82
C ARG A 115 1.29 -22.75 -12.56
N SER A 116 2.01 -22.88 -11.44
CA SER A 116 1.67 -22.14 -10.21
C SER A 116 1.71 -20.62 -10.37
N ALA A 117 2.39 -20.10 -11.41
CA ALA A 117 2.49 -18.68 -11.72
C ALA A 117 1.33 -18.15 -12.58
N ILE A 118 0.37 -18.98 -13.02
CA ILE A 118 -0.72 -18.57 -13.93
C ILE A 118 -1.38 -17.28 -13.44
N TYR A 119 -1.85 -17.26 -12.20
CA TYR A 119 -2.53 -16.06 -11.70
C TYR A 119 -1.59 -14.88 -11.48
N ASP A 120 -0.33 -15.09 -11.05
CA ASP A 120 0.60 -13.97 -10.89
C ASP A 120 0.92 -13.31 -12.24
N LEU A 121 1.05 -14.12 -13.29
CA LEU A 121 1.19 -13.61 -14.66
C LEU A 121 -0.10 -12.94 -15.15
N SER A 122 -1.27 -13.50 -14.88
CA SER A 122 -2.54 -12.85 -15.23
C SER A 122 -2.74 -11.51 -14.54
N ASP A 123 -2.42 -11.41 -13.24
CA ASP A 123 -2.47 -10.16 -12.48
C ASP A 123 -1.40 -9.17 -12.96
N SER A 124 -0.18 -9.65 -13.23
CA SER A 124 0.89 -8.81 -13.80
C SER A 124 0.55 -8.28 -15.18
N LEU A 125 -0.09 -9.08 -16.04
CA LEU A 125 -0.53 -8.67 -17.36
C LEU A 125 -1.69 -7.68 -17.28
N ALA A 126 -2.66 -7.92 -16.39
CA ALA A 126 -3.72 -6.94 -16.10
C ALA A 126 -3.11 -5.60 -15.66
N GLY A 127 -2.09 -5.63 -14.78
CA GLY A 127 -1.38 -4.42 -14.37
C GLY A 127 -0.64 -3.71 -15.51
N LEU A 128 -0.05 -4.45 -16.46
CA LEU A 128 0.55 -3.88 -17.67
C LEU A 128 -0.50 -3.24 -18.56
N MET A 129 -1.67 -3.87 -18.73
CA MET A 129 -2.80 -3.31 -19.49
C MET A 129 -3.29 -2.01 -18.87
N ASP A 130 -3.57 -2.02 -17.56
CA ASP A 130 -4.00 -0.84 -16.79
C ASP A 130 -2.97 0.30 -16.94
N GLU A 131 -1.66 -0.03 -16.91
CA GLU A 131 -0.58 0.93 -17.12
C GLU A 131 -0.59 1.51 -18.54
N MET A 132 -0.66 0.68 -19.57
CA MET A 132 -0.72 1.12 -20.96
C MET A 132 -1.91 2.05 -21.20
N HIS A 133 -3.09 1.68 -20.68
CA HIS A 133 -4.30 2.49 -20.80
C HIS A 133 -4.19 3.83 -20.06
N GLY A 134 -3.67 3.82 -18.82
CA GLY A 134 -3.45 5.03 -18.04
C GLY A 134 -2.45 6.00 -18.67
N GLU A 135 -1.36 5.49 -19.24
CA GLU A 135 -0.34 6.28 -19.92
C GLU A 135 -0.71 6.63 -21.37
N GLY A 136 -1.68 5.94 -21.97
CA GLY A 136 -2.12 6.15 -23.36
C GLY A 136 -1.22 5.49 -24.40
N VAL A 137 -0.54 4.41 -24.00
CA VAL A 137 0.32 3.60 -24.87
C VAL A 137 -0.56 2.65 -25.68
N SER A 138 -0.53 2.79 -27.00
CA SER A 138 -1.25 1.90 -27.92
C SER A 138 -0.60 0.50 -27.97
N PRO A 139 -1.36 -0.59 -28.10
CA PRO A 139 -0.82 -1.93 -28.35
C PRO A 139 0.11 -2.00 -29.55
N HIS A 140 -0.14 -1.16 -30.56
CA HIS A 140 0.70 -1.07 -31.74
C HIS A 140 2.13 -0.59 -31.42
N ALA A 141 2.32 0.20 -30.37
CA ALA A 141 3.64 0.61 -29.92
C ALA A 141 4.50 -0.59 -29.48
N ILE A 142 3.89 -1.59 -28.84
CA ILE A 142 4.56 -2.84 -28.46
C ILE A 142 4.85 -3.70 -29.70
N GLU A 143 3.92 -3.77 -30.66
CA GLU A 143 4.13 -4.50 -31.91
C GLU A 143 5.26 -3.89 -32.76
N ALA A 144 5.47 -2.58 -32.69
CA ALA A 144 6.52 -1.89 -33.41
C ALA A 144 7.92 -2.06 -32.79
N LEU A 145 8.04 -2.61 -31.57
CA LEU A 145 9.33 -2.81 -30.91
C LEU A 145 10.24 -3.74 -31.70
N ASP A 146 11.44 -3.29 -32.04
CA ASP A 146 12.47 -4.17 -32.60
C ASP A 146 13.10 -4.99 -31.47
N VAL A 147 12.94 -6.32 -31.55
CA VAL A 147 13.46 -7.28 -30.57
C VAL A 147 14.52 -8.20 -31.18
N SER A 148 15.04 -7.86 -32.37
CA SER A 148 16.00 -8.68 -33.11
C SER A 148 17.34 -8.88 -32.39
N ASP A 149 17.79 -7.89 -31.62
CA ASP A 149 19.01 -7.95 -30.79
C ASP A 149 18.79 -8.58 -29.39
N GLN A 150 17.60 -9.11 -29.13
CA GLN A 150 17.22 -9.64 -27.81
C GLN A 150 17.05 -11.17 -27.85
N SER A 151 17.20 -11.83 -26.69
CA SER A 151 17.03 -13.29 -26.58
C SER A 151 15.68 -13.76 -27.16
N GLY A 152 15.62 -14.96 -27.76
CA GLY A 152 14.39 -15.52 -28.35
C GLY A 152 13.17 -15.57 -27.42
N HIS A 153 13.37 -15.43 -26.12
CA HIS A 153 12.32 -15.23 -25.11
C HIS A 153 11.44 -14.00 -25.37
N TRP A 154 12.01 -12.86 -25.75
CA TRP A 154 11.26 -11.61 -25.96
C TRP A 154 10.40 -11.62 -27.22
N ALA A 155 10.88 -12.28 -28.28
CA ALA A 155 10.08 -12.49 -29.48
C ALA A 155 8.79 -13.29 -29.19
N ARG A 156 8.87 -14.29 -28.30
CA ARG A 156 7.69 -15.07 -27.85
C ARG A 156 6.72 -14.23 -27.04
N ILE A 157 7.22 -13.44 -26.08
CA ILE A 157 6.39 -12.54 -25.28
C ILE A 157 5.68 -11.51 -26.18
N LYS A 158 6.41 -10.90 -27.13
CA LYS A 158 5.84 -9.96 -28.09
C LYS A 158 4.73 -10.61 -28.93
N SER A 159 4.93 -11.83 -29.41
CA SER A 159 3.90 -12.58 -30.14
C SER A 159 2.67 -12.82 -29.28
N PHE A 160 2.84 -13.19 -28.00
CA PHE A 160 1.74 -13.34 -27.06
C PHE A 160 1.00 -12.03 -26.78
N LEU A 161 1.72 -10.92 -26.56
CA LEU A 161 1.11 -9.59 -26.40
C LEU A 161 0.29 -9.17 -27.64
N GLY A 162 0.70 -9.61 -28.84
CA GLY A 162 -0.11 -9.47 -30.05
C GLY A 162 -1.41 -10.29 -30.04
N ILE A 163 -1.41 -11.49 -29.44
CA ILE A 163 -2.62 -12.34 -29.33
C ILE A 163 -3.65 -11.71 -28.40
N VAL A 164 -3.19 -11.14 -27.28
CA VAL A 164 -4.08 -10.51 -26.29
C VAL A 164 -4.52 -9.09 -26.70
N ARG A 165 -4.14 -8.62 -27.91
CA ARG A 165 -4.48 -7.27 -28.44
C ARG A 165 -5.96 -6.94 -28.36
N HIS A 166 -6.85 -7.89 -28.65
CA HIS A 166 -8.29 -7.63 -28.60
C HIS A 166 -8.77 -7.20 -27.20
N TYR A 167 -8.05 -7.59 -26.13
CA TYR A 167 -8.32 -7.14 -24.77
C TYR A 167 -7.73 -5.74 -24.49
N PHE A 168 -6.68 -5.34 -25.22
CA PHE A 168 -6.10 -4.00 -25.13
C PHE A 168 -6.84 -2.95 -25.95
N GLU A 169 -7.49 -3.32 -27.05
CA GLU A 169 -8.29 -2.40 -27.84
C GLU A 169 -9.47 -1.90 -26.99
N ALA A 170 -9.56 -0.59 -26.78
CA ALA A 170 -10.65 0.09 -26.07
C ALA A 170 -12.04 -0.06 -26.76
N GLY A 171 -12.16 -0.98 -27.72
CA GLY A 171 -13.35 -1.24 -28.55
C GLY A 171 -14.31 -2.28 -27.98
N GLY A 172 -14.08 -2.78 -26.76
CA GLY A 172 -15.11 -3.50 -26.01
C GLY A 172 -16.26 -2.55 -25.62
N ALA A 173 -17.46 -3.09 -25.40
CA ALA A 173 -18.64 -2.29 -25.03
C ALA A 173 -18.48 -1.52 -23.69
N ALA A 174 -17.46 -1.84 -22.89
CA ALA A 174 -17.13 -1.16 -21.63
C ALA A 174 -15.60 -1.06 -21.42
N PRO A 175 -15.07 0.10 -20.99
CA PRO A 175 -13.64 0.30 -20.70
C PRO A 175 -13.21 -0.38 -19.39
N ASP A 176 -11.91 -0.52 -19.11
CA ASP A 176 -11.41 -0.73 -17.75
C ASP A 176 -11.39 0.58 -16.95
N VAL A 177 -11.00 0.50 -15.67
CA VAL A 177 -10.98 1.64 -14.74
C VAL A 177 -10.03 2.76 -15.19
N GLU A 178 -8.82 2.43 -15.61
CA GLU A 178 -7.82 3.43 -16.02
C GLU A 178 -8.17 4.04 -17.37
N THR A 179 -8.65 3.24 -18.33
CA THR A 179 -9.19 3.73 -19.60
C THR A 179 -10.33 4.71 -19.37
N ARG A 180 -11.33 4.35 -18.53
CA ARG A 180 -12.46 5.23 -18.22
C ARG A 180 -11.98 6.54 -17.60
N GLN A 181 -11.07 6.46 -16.63
CA GLN A 181 -10.54 7.65 -15.95
C GLN A 181 -9.81 8.57 -16.93
N ARG A 182 -9.03 8.00 -17.86
CA ARG A 182 -8.37 8.77 -18.91
C ARG A 182 -9.37 9.46 -19.83
N LEU A 183 -10.39 8.75 -20.32
CA LEU A 183 -11.45 9.32 -21.17
C LEU A 183 -12.17 10.48 -20.48
N VAL A 184 -12.47 10.33 -19.18
CA VAL A 184 -13.05 11.40 -18.35
C VAL A 184 -12.15 12.62 -18.32
N ILE A 185 -10.86 12.43 -18.05
CA ILE A 185 -9.90 13.53 -17.94
C ILE A 185 -9.73 14.24 -19.27
N GLU A 186 -9.54 13.51 -20.37
CA GLU A 186 -9.39 14.07 -21.71
C GLU A 186 -10.63 14.86 -22.12
N ARG A 187 -11.83 14.32 -21.85
CA ARG A 187 -13.09 15.02 -22.12
C ARG A 187 -13.23 16.29 -21.27
N LEU A 188 -12.92 16.22 -19.98
CA LEU A 188 -12.97 17.38 -19.09
C LEU A 188 -11.96 18.46 -19.48
N ALA A 189 -10.75 18.08 -19.89
CA ALA A 189 -9.73 19.00 -20.36
C ALA A 189 -10.20 19.73 -21.64
N ALA A 190 -10.75 18.99 -22.61
CA ALA A 190 -11.28 19.56 -23.84
C ALA A 190 -12.45 20.52 -23.57
N LEU A 191 -13.44 20.11 -22.78
CA LEU A 191 -14.59 20.94 -22.43
C LEU A 191 -14.19 22.24 -21.74
N ARG A 192 -13.21 22.17 -20.82
CA ARG A 192 -12.73 23.35 -20.08
C ARG A 192 -11.84 24.25 -20.92
N ALA A 193 -11.18 23.73 -21.96
CA ALA A 193 -10.45 24.55 -22.92
C ALA A 193 -11.42 25.36 -23.80
N GLU A 194 -12.52 24.75 -24.24
CA GLU A 194 -13.56 25.44 -25.04
C GLU A 194 -14.39 26.43 -24.20
N MET A 195 -14.77 26.03 -22.99
CA MET A 195 -15.58 26.84 -22.07
C MET A 195 -14.90 26.93 -20.69
N PRO A 196 -13.92 27.83 -20.52
CA PRO A 196 -13.18 27.93 -19.28
C PRO A 196 -14.08 28.34 -18.10
N PRO A 197 -14.00 27.63 -16.95
CA PRO A 197 -14.74 27.99 -15.76
C PRO A 197 -14.42 29.41 -15.30
N LYS A 198 -15.46 30.20 -14.97
CA LYS A 198 -15.30 31.55 -14.41
C LYS A 198 -14.93 31.58 -12.92
N HIS A 199 -14.98 30.42 -12.25
CA HIS A 199 -14.68 30.25 -10.83
C HIS A 199 -13.33 29.56 -10.65
N PRO A 200 -12.67 29.69 -9.49
CA PRO A 200 -11.38 29.05 -9.25
C PRO A 200 -11.47 27.53 -9.28
N VAL A 201 -10.55 26.90 -10.01
CA VAL A 201 -10.38 25.44 -10.06
C VAL A 201 -8.96 25.11 -9.60
N ILE A 202 -8.85 24.41 -8.48
CA ILE A 202 -7.56 24.09 -7.85
C ILE A 202 -7.41 22.58 -7.75
N LEU A 203 -6.29 22.05 -8.24
CA LEU A 203 -5.89 20.66 -8.01
C LEU A 203 -4.74 20.62 -7.01
N ALA A 204 -4.93 19.95 -5.87
CA ALA A 204 -3.96 19.98 -4.77
C ALA A 204 -3.58 18.57 -4.29
N GLY A 205 -2.32 18.40 -3.92
CA GLY A 205 -1.81 17.21 -3.22
C GLY A 205 -1.45 16.03 -4.12
N SER A 206 -1.44 16.24 -5.45
CA SER A 206 -0.99 15.23 -6.41
C SER A 206 0.46 15.47 -6.82
N THR A 207 1.20 14.39 -7.05
CA THR A 207 2.53 14.43 -7.67
C THR A 207 2.51 14.30 -9.18
N GLY A 208 1.34 14.11 -9.81
CA GLY A 208 1.24 13.89 -11.25
C GLY A 208 1.90 12.60 -11.71
N SER A 209 1.92 11.58 -10.85
CA SER A 209 2.70 10.36 -11.09
C SER A 209 2.14 9.42 -12.17
N ARG A 210 1.00 9.73 -12.78
CA ARG A 210 0.38 8.97 -13.89
C ARG A 210 0.05 9.93 -15.02
N GLY A 211 0.18 9.47 -16.26
CA GLY A 211 -0.01 10.29 -17.47
C GLY A 211 -1.32 11.06 -17.49
N ALA A 212 -2.45 10.37 -17.27
CA ALA A 212 -3.76 11.03 -17.23
C ALA A 212 -3.86 12.10 -16.12
N THR A 213 -3.33 11.83 -14.92
CA THR A 213 -3.34 12.81 -13.82
C THR A 213 -2.45 14.01 -14.11
N GLN A 214 -1.27 13.78 -14.69
CA GLN A 214 -0.36 14.83 -15.11
C GLN A 214 -1.00 15.73 -16.18
N HIS A 215 -1.69 15.14 -17.17
CA HIS A 215 -2.46 15.88 -18.17
C HIS A 215 -3.51 16.78 -17.48
N LEU A 216 -4.30 16.23 -16.56
CA LEU A 216 -5.30 17.03 -15.83
C LEU A 216 -4.65 18.19 -15.08
N MET A 217 -3.52 17.97 -14.40
CA MET A 217 -2.78 19.02 -13.69
C MET A 217 -2.36 20.14 -14.65
N GLN A 218 -1.82 19.80 -15.81
CA GLN A 218 -1.43 20.77 -16.84
C GLN A 218 -2.64 21.54 -17.39
N ALA A 219 -3.74 20.85 -17.67
CA ALA A 219 -4.97 21.46 -18.15
C ALA A 219 -5.55 22.43 -17.10
N VAL A 220 -5.61 22.03 -15.82
CA VAL A 220 -6.06 22.90 -14.73
C VAL A 220 -5.13 24.09 -14.57
N ALA A 221 -3.80 23.91 -14.60
CA ALA A 221 -2.84 25.01 -14.43
C ALA A 221 -3.00 26.10 -15.50
N ARG A 222 -3.43 25.74 -16.71
CA ARG A 222 -3.64 26.66 -17.85
C ARG A 222 -4.98 27.39 -17.84
N LEU A 223 -5.92 27.05 -16.95
CA LEU A 223 -7.21 27.75 -16.92
C LEU A 223 -7.04 29.20 -16.43
N PRO A 224 -7.87 30.15 -16.90
CA PRO A 224 -7.81 31.55 -16.46
C PRO A 224 -7.96 31.73 -14.95
N GLN A 225 -8.72 30.87 -14.28
CA GLN A 225 -8.85 30.79 -12.81
C GLN A 225 -8.32 29.45 -12.25
N GLY A 226 -7.41 28.80 -12.96
CA GLY A 226 -6.84 27.53 -12.57
C GLY A 226 -5.53 27.64 -11.80
N ALA A 227 -5.28 26.67 -10.91
CA ALA A 227 -3.99 26.49 -10.25
C ALA A 227 -3.77 25.04 -9.81
N VAL A 228 -2.50 24.64 -9.72
CA VAL A 228 -2.08 23.37 -9.10
C VAL A 228 -1.19 23.66 -7.90
N VAL A 229 -1.39 22.90 -6.80
CA VAL A 229 -0.57 23.00 -5.58
C VAL A 229 0.13 21.67 -5.32
N LEU A 230 1.46 21.68 -5.51
CA LEU A 230 2.35 20.52 -5.40
C LEU A 230 2.79 20.29 -3.95
N PRO A 231 2.70 19.06 -3.41
CA PRO A 231 3.12 18.77 -2.04
C PRO A 231 4.63 18.49 -1.94
N GLY A 232 5.33 19.14 -1.00
CA GLY A 232 6.76 18.91 -0.74
C GLY A 232 7.65 19.24 -1.93
N PHE A 233 7.43 20.41 -2.54
CA PHE A 233 8.25 20.93 -3.61
C PHE A 233 9.55 21.50 -3.03
N ASP A 234 10.69 21.03 -3.53
CA ASP A 234 12.02 21.42 -3.05
C ASP A 234 12.48 22.74 -3.70
N PHE A 235 12.46 23.82 -2.91
CA PHE A 235 12.92 25.15 -3.35
C PHE A 235 14.44 25.35 -3.22
N ASP A 236 15.16 24.41 -2.62
CA ASP A 236 16.63 24.46 -2.45
C ASP A 236 17.37 23.82 -3.64
N THR A 237 16.65 23.12 -4.53
CA THR A 237 17.23 22.50 -5.72
C THR A 237 17.63 23.57 -6.76
N PRO A 238 18.91 23.66 -7.16
CA PRO A 238 19.38 24.65 -8.12
C PRO A 238 19.06 24.27 -9.58
N ALA A 239 19.01 25.27 -10.47
CA ALA A 239 18.65 25.09 -11.89
C ALA A 239 19.42 23.96 -12.63
N PRO A 240 20.76 23.83 -12.51
CA PRO A 240 21.48 22.76 -13.21
C PRO A 240 21.09 21.34 -12.76
N VAL A 241 20.58 21.20 -11.53
CA VAL A 241 20.08 19.92 -11.03
C VAL A 241 18.71 19.63 -11.63
N TRP A 242 17.84 20.65 -11.77
CA TRP A 242 16.57 20.49 -12.48
C TRP A 242 16.75 20.06 -13.94
N ASP A 243 17.75 20.62 -14.64
CA ASP A 243 18.06 20.24 -16.02
C ASP A 243 18.48 18.76 -16.12
N ALA A 244 19.25 18.26 -15.15
CA ALA A 244 19.66 16.86 -15.10
C ALA A 244 18.49 15.88 -14.82
N LEU A 245 17.36 16.38 -14.31
CA LEU A 245 16.17 15.58 -14.05
C LEU A 245 15.29 15.37 -15.30
N ASP A 246 15.63 15.94 -16.46
CA ASP A 246 14.82 15.75 -17.67
C ASP A 246 15.00 14.35 -18.32
N ASP A 247 16.09 13.64 -18.00
CA ASP A 247 16.33 12.27 -18.47
C ASP A 247 15.63 11.23 -17.57
N ALA A 248 14.55 10.63 -18.09
CA ALA A 248 13.79 9.59 -17.39
C ALA A 248 14.62 8.37 -17.01
N MET A 249 15.53 7.93 -17.88
CA MET A 249 16.33 6.73 -17.62
C MET A 249 17.27 6.94 -16.43
N LEU A 250 17.79 8.15 -16.23
CA LEU A 250 18.77 8.40 -15.18
C LEU A 250 18.17 8.92 -13.88
N SER A 251 17.01 9.57 -13.94
CA SER A 251 16.55 10.45 -12.85
C SER A 251 15.16 10.12 -12.31
N GLU A 252 14.47 9.10 -12.82
CA GLU A 252 13.11 8.75 -12.39
C GLU A 252 13.03 8.24 -10.93
N ASP A 253 14.16 7.89 -10.33
CA ASP A 253 14.30 7.54 -8.91
C ASP A 253 14.52 8.76 -7.99
N HIS A 254 14.62 9.98 -8.54
CA HIS A 254 14.77 11.21 -7.77
C HIS A 254 13.43 11.69 -7.19
N PRO A 255 13.38 12.19 -5.93
CA PRO A 255 12.14 12.62 -5.28
C PRO A 255 11.36 13.71 -6.03
N GLN A 256 12.07 14.59 -6.72
CA GLN A 256 11.49 15.76 -7.39
C GLN A 256 11.26 15.57 -8.91
N TYR A 257 11.65 14.42 -9.48
CA TYR A 257 11.55 14.15 -10.92
C TYR A 257 10.16 14.44 -11.49
N ARG A 258 9.11 14.03 -10.77
CA ARG A 258 7.72 14.19 -11.24
C ARG A 258 7.28 15.64 -11.31
N PHE A 259 7.74 16.49 -10.40
CA PHE A 259 7.45 17.91 -10.48
C PHE A 259 8.16 18.57 -11.66
N CYS A 260 9.37 18.11 -11.99
CA CYS A 260 10.04 18.52 -13.22
C CYS A 260 9.18 18.19 -14.45
N ARG A 261 8.71 16.94 -14.58
CA ARG A 261 7.84 16.52 -15.69
C ARG A 261 6.51 17.29 -15.75
N VAL A 262 5.89 17.58 -14.61
CA VAL A 262 4.67 18.40 -14.55
C VAL A 262 4.94 19.82 -15.05
N ALA A 263 6.02 20.46 -14.58
CA ALA A 263 6.40 21.82 -14.97
C ALA A 263 6.73 21.93 -16.46
N VAL A 264 7.64 21.08 -16.93
CA VAL A 264 8.08 21.03 -18.34
C VAL A 264 6.87 20.78 -19.26
N GLY A 265 6.01 19.82 -18.92
CA GLY A 265 4.81 19.55 -19.72
C GLY A 265 3.74 20.65 -19.63
N ALA A 266 3.75 21.48 -18.58
CA ALA A 266 2.92 22.69 -18.52
C ALA A 266 3.50 23.82 -19.40
N GLY A 267 4.80 23.79 -19.70
CA GLY A 267 5.52 24.78 -20.51
C GLY A 267 6.30 25.81 -19.69
N ILE A 268 6.65 25.50 -18.43
CA ILE A 268 7.45 26.37 -17.56
C ILE A 268 8.62 25.58 -16.95
N MET A 269 9.62 26.28 -16.42
CA MET A 269 10.72 25.64 -15.71
C MET A 269 10.34 25.35 -14.26
N PRO A 270 10.90 24.31 -13.62
CA PRO A 270 10.63 24.04 -12.21
C PRO A 270 10.97 25.22 -11.29
N VAL A 271 11.99 26.00 -11.64
CA VAL A 271 12.39 27.22 -10.91
C VAL A 271 11.34 28.34 -10.95
N ASP A 272 10.36 28.28 -11.87
CA ASP A 272 9.26 29.24 -11.96
C ASP A 272 8.11 28.92 -10.98
N ILE A 273 8.13 27.75 -10.33
CA ILE A 273 7.13 27.33 -9.35
C ILE A 273 7.25 28.20 -8.11
N ARG A 274 6.14 28.80 -7.68
CA ARG A 274 6.10 29.75 -6.56
C ARG A 274 5.55 29.11 -5.28
N PRO A 275 5.93 29.59 -4.09
CA PRO A 275 5.29 29.18 -2.85
C PRO A 275 3.78 29.43 -2.88
N TRP A 276 2.99 28.48 -2.38
CA TRP A 276 1.54 28.64 -2.23
C TRP A 276 1.18 29.64 -1.12
N SER A 277 1.97 29.65 -0.05
CA SER A 277 1.77 30.41 1.18
C SER A 277 3.13 30.79 1.77
N ASP A 278 3.13 31.78 2.67
CA ASP A 278 4.35 32.21 3.39
C ASP A 278 4.71 31.29 4.57
N THR A 279 3.99 30.17 4.73
CA THR A 279 4.24 29.14 5.75
C THR A 279 5.66 28.60 5.64
N ARG A 280 6.45 28.80 6.69
CA ARG A 280 7.85 28.32 6.74
C ARG A 280 7.91 26.85 7.16
N PRO A 281 8.82 26.05 6.59
CA PRO A 281 9.14 24.72 7.09
C PRO A 281 9.59 24.74 8.55
N ALA A 282 9.35 23.64 9.27
CA ALA A 282 9.83 23.47 10.64
C ALA A 282 11.36 23.59 10.73
N ASN A 283 12.09 23.04 9.77
CA ASN A 283 13.55 23.12 9.72
C ASN A 283 14.07 23.33 8.29
N PRO A 284 14.19 24.60 7.83
CA PRO A 284 14.71 24.92 6.50
C PRO A 284 16.16 24.48 6.29
N ALA A 285 17.01 24.51 7.33
CA ALA A 285 18.40 24.09 7.23
C ALA A 285 18.53 22.58 6.93
N ARG A 286 17.66 21.76 7.55
CA ARG A 286 17.55 20.33 7.23
C ARG A 286 17.04 20.09 5.82
N ASN A 287 16.09 20.89 5.33
CA ASN A 287 15.61 20.79 3.95
C ASN A 287 16.75 21.02 2.94
N ALA A 288 17.56 22.06 3.14
CA ALA A 288 18.71 22.34 2.29
C ALA A 288 19.75 21.20 2.32
N LEU A 289 20.02 20.64 3.51
CA LEU A 289 20.92 19.49 3.66
C LEU A 289 20.39 18.25 2.92
N VAL A 290 19.11 17.93 3.10
CA VAL A 290 18.47 16.77 2.46
C VAL A 290 18.39 16.96 0.95
N SER A 291 18.09 18.18 0.48
CA SER A 291 18.10 18.54 -0.94
C SER A 291 19.46 18.25 -1.57
N LEU A 292 20.56 18.68 -0.92
CA LEU A 292 21.92 18.37 -1.37
C LEU A 292 22.24 16.86 -1.30
N ALA A 293 21.82 16.20 -0.23
CA ALA A 293 22.07 14.78 -0.02
C ALA A 293 21.40 13.89 -1.07
N LEU A 294 20.24 14.28 -1.63
CA LEU A 294 19.41 13.44 -2.52
C LEU A 294 19.59 13.69 -4.03
N ARG A 295 20.46 14.63 -4.44
CA ARG A 295 20.70 14.96 -5.87
C ARG A 295 21.06 13.75 -6.75
N PRO A 296 20.77 13.75 -8.07
CA PRO A 296 21.13 12.64 -8.95
C PRO A 296 22.67 12.45 -9.04
N ALA A 297 23.13 11.20 -9.17
CA ALA A 297 24.54 10.91 -9.34
C ALA A 297 25.05 11.39 -10.72
N PRO A 298 26.35 11.74 -10.87
CA PRO A 298 27.41 11.77 -9.86
C PRO A 298 27.30 13.00 -8.92
N VAL A 299 27.34 12.76 -7.60
CA VAL A 299 27.08 13.81 -6.58
C VAL A 299 28.32 14.38 -5.91
N THR A 300 29.47 13.71 -5.97
CA THR A 300 30.66 14.07 -5.19
C THR A 300 31.14 15.49 -5.47
N ASP A 301 31.18 15.91 -6.75
CA ASP A 301 31.60 17.26 -7.12
C ASP A 301 30.65 18.34 -6.59
N GLN A 302 29.35 18.03 -6.54
CA GLN A 302 28.34 18.95 -6.03
C GLN A 302 28.40 19.06 -4.51
N TRP A 303 28.66 17.95 -3.80
CA TRP A 303 28.85 17.96 -2.35
C TRP A 303 30.08 18.77 -1.95
N LEU A 304 31.19 18.64 -2.67
CA LEU A 304 32.41 19.42 -2.42
C LEU A 304 32.20 20.91 -2.67
N ARG A 305 31.44 21.27 -3.72
CA ARG A 305 31.20 22.67 -4.08
C ARG A 305 30.15 23.34 -3.19
N ASP A 306 29.04 22.67 -2.93
CA ASP A 306 27.86 23.28 -2.31
C ASP A 306 27.74 22.93 -0.82
N GLY A 307 28.32 21.83 -0.36
CA GLY A 307 28.30 21.38 1.04
C GLY A 307 28.90 22.39 2.02
N PRO A 308 30.06 23.02 1.74
CA PRO A 308 30.62 24.06 2.61
C PRO A 308 29.72 25.29 2.80
N HIS A 309 28.71 25.49 1.96
CA HIS A 309 27.75 26.59 2.10
C HIS A 309 26.56 26.24 3.02
N LEU A 310 26.40 24.98 3.42
CA LEU A 310 25.40 24.60 4.43
C LEU A 310 25.75 25.26 5.77
N ARG A 311 24.76 25.87 6.39
CA ARG A 311 24.90 26.55 7.69
C ARG A 311 24.10 25.77 8.74
N ASP A 312 24.62 25.77 9.97
CA ASP A 312 23.94 25.22 11.15
C ASP A 312 23.50 23.75 10.99
N ILE A 313 24.42 22.87 10.55
CA ILE A 313 24.13 21.43 10.42
C ILE A 313 23.73 20.83 11.78
N THR A 314 24.37 21.30 12.86
CA THR A 314 24.04 20.85 14.23
C THR A 314 22.59 21.20 14.60
N GLY A 315 22.12 22.42 14.34
CA GLY A 315 20.71 22.79 14.53
C GLY A 315 19.76 22.07 13.57
N ALA A 316 20.18 21.85 12.32
CA ALA A 316 19.41 21.07 11.34
C ALA A 316 19.12 19.64 11.84
N MET A 317 20.07 19.03 12.55
CA MET A 317 20.00 17.64 13.02
C MET A 317 19.68 17.50 14.51
N ALA A 318 19.37 18.60 15.22
CA ALA A 318 19.16 18.60 16.66
C ALA A 318 18.01 17.66 17.10
N ASP A 319 16.90 17.68 16.35
CA ASP A 319 15.69 16.88 16.61
C ASP A 319 15.62 15.59 15.78
N VAL A 320 16.77 15.10 15.28
CA VAL A 320 16.85 13.84 14.53
C VAL A 320 17.46 12.76 15.42
N THR A 321 16.82 11.61 15.57
CA THR A 321 17.36 10.47 16.32
C THR A 321 17.69 9.34 15.37
N LEU A 322 18.89 8.75 15.48
CA LEU A 322 19.31 7.61 14.67
C LEU A 322 19.38 6.35 15.54
N VAL A 323 18.51 5.38 15.28
CA VAL A 323 18.47 4.08 15.97
C VAL A 323 19.04 3.00 15.05
N GLU A 324 20.20 2.47 15.39
CA GLU A 324 20.83 1.33 14.71
C GLU A 324 20.68 0.09 15.60
N ALA A 325 19.50 -0.54 15.56
CA ALA A 325 19.14 -1.64 16.44
C ALA A 325 19.84 -2.95 16.02
N PRO A 326 20.30 -3.81 16.96
CA PRO A 326 20.96 -5.07 16.61
C PRO A 326 20.07 -6.07 15.85
N SER A 327 18.74 -5.99 16.00
CA SER A 327 17.75 -6.85 15.32
C SER A 327 16.44 -6.11 15.04
N GLN A 328 15.63 -6.63 14.11
CA GLN A 328 14.31 -6.05 13.79
C GLN A 328 13.37 -6.04 15.00
N ARG A 329 13.47 -7.03 15.88
CA ARG A 329 12.67 -7.09 17.12
C ARG A 329 13.00 -5.94 18.08
N GLN A 330 14.29 -5.65 18.25
CA GLN A 330 14.74 -4.53 19.08
C GLN A 330 14.43 -3.18 18.44
N GLU A 331 14.48 -3.08 17.10
CA GLU A 331 14.00 -1.91 16.38
C GLU A 331 12.51 -1.67 16.67
N ALA A 332 11.67 -2.71 16.53
CA ALA A 332 10.24 -2.62 16.81
C ALA A 332 9.95 -2.18 18.25
N LEU A 333 10.71 -2.71 19.23
CA LEU A 333 10.54 -2.35 20.63
C LEU A 333 10.93 -0.90 20.93
N ALA A 334 12.08 -0.44 20.40
CA ALA A 334 12.50 0.95 20.56
C ALA A 334 11.49 1.94 19.96
N ILE A 335 10.94 1.62 18.77
CA ILE A 335 9.85 2.38 18.14
C ILE A 335 8.61 2.38 19.03
N ALA A 336 8.17 1.21 19.51
CA ALA A 336 6.98 1.09 20.35
C ALA A 336 7.12 1.89 21.65
N MET A 337 8.30 1.88 22.28
CA MET A 337 8.56 2.70 23.47
C MET A 337 8.46 4.21 23.17
N ARG A 338 8.98 4.66 22.02
CA ARG A 338 8.89 6.06 21.63
C ARG A 338 7.45 6.50 21.32
N LEU A 339 6.69 5.64 20.63
CA LEU A 339 5.27 5.87 20.38
C LEU A 339 4.47 5.87 21.68
N ARG A 340 4.79 4.98 22.62
CA ARG A 340 4.21 4.98 23.97
C ARG A 340 4.48 6.29 24.71
N GLN A 341 5.70 6.81 24.65
CA GLN A 341 5.98 8.13 25.24
C GLN A 341 5.19 9.24 24.53
N ALA A 342 5.07 9.22 23.21
CA ALA A 342 4.25 10.21 22.50
C ALA A 342 2.78 10.18 22.94
N ALA A 343 2.23 8.98 23.19
CA ALA A 343 0.88 8.82 23.71
C ALA A 343 0.72 9.45 25.10
N GLU A 344 1.69 9.24 25.99
CA GLU A 344 1.71 9.86 27.33
C GLU A 344 1.84 11.38 27.27
N ASP A 345 2.66 11.90 26.37
CA ASP A 345 2.89 13.33 26.21
C ASP A 345 1.73 14.04 25.47
N GLY A 346 0.73 13.29 24.98
CA GLY A 346 -0.35 13.83 24.14
C GLY A 346 0.15 14.36 22.78
N ARG A 347 1.29 13.86 22.29
CA ARG A 347 1.91 14.26 21.04
C ARG A 347 1.47 13.35 19.90
N THR A 348 1.18 13.94 18.74
CA THR A 348 0.82 13.14 17.56
C THR A 348 2.09 12.56 16.95
N ALA A 349 2.16 11.23 16.86
CA ALA A 349 3.29 10.50 16.32
C ALA A 349 2.86 9.52 15.22
N ALA A 350 3.66 9.42 14.17
CA ALA A 350 3.43 8.46 13.10
C ALA A 350 4.67 7.64 12.76
N LEU A 351 4.48 6.33 12.66
CA LEU A 351 5.44 5.38 12.10
C LEU A 351 5.22 5.26 10.59
N ILE A 352 6.28 5.42 9.81
CA ILE A 352 6.28 5.30 8.35
C ILE A 352 7.27 4.21 7.96
N THR A 353 6.77 3.14 7.34
CA THR A 353 7.58 2.02 6.85
C THR A 353 6.81 1.23 5.79
N PRO A 354 7.46 0.56 4.82
CA PRO A 354 6.79 -0.32 3.88
C PRO A 354 6.79 -1.77 4.39
N ASP A 355 7.47 -2.02 5.50
CA ASP A 355 7.71 -3.32 6.08
C ASP A 355 6.55 -3.62 7.00
N ARG A 356 5.58 -4.35 6.44
CA ARG A 356 4.39 -4.79 7.16
C ARG A 356 4.72 -5.76 8.30
N THR A 357 5.88 -6.40 8.29
CA THR A 357 6.30 -7.21 9.42
C THR A 357 6.75 -6.32 10.57
N LEU A 358 7.52 -5.28 10.30
CA LEU A 358 7.91 -4.30 11.32
C LEU A 358 6.69 -3.60 11.92
N THR A 359 5.75 -3.12 11.11
CA THR A 359 4.48 -2.54 11.57
C THR A 359 3.75 -3.46 12.55
N ARG A 360 3.58 -4.74 12.20
CA ARG A 360 2.90 -5.72 13.08
C ARG A 360 3.66 -5.97 14.37
N GLN A 361 4.99 -6.03 14.32
CA GLN A 361 5.82 -6.19 15.52
C GLN A 361 5.70 -4.98 16.45
N VAL A 362 5.66 -3.76 15.91
CA VAL A 362 5.43 -2.53 16.70
C VAL A 362 4.04 -2.55 17.32
N THR A 363 2.99 -2.86 16.56
CA THR A 363 1.61 -2.98 17.08
C THR A 363 1.53 -4.02 18.19
N ALA A 364 2.15 -5.19 18.01
CA ALA A 364 2.18 -6.23 19.04
C ALA A 364 2.98 -5.82 20.29
N ALA A 365 4.05 -5.03 20.15
CA ALA A 365 4.79 -4.49 21.28
C ALA A 365 4.00 -3.43 22.05
N LEU A 366 3.23 -2.59 21.34
CA LEU A 366 2.35 -1.57 21.93
C LEU A 366 1.18 -2.16 22.73
N ASP A 367 0.73 -3.37 22.37
CA ASP A 367 -0.35 -4.10 23.06
C ASP A 367 -0.06 -4.30 24.56
N ARG A 368 1.22 -4.36 24.95
CA ARG A 368 1.65 -4.40 26.37
C ARG A 368 1.14 -3.21 27.19
N TRP A 369 0.88 -2.07 26.55
CA TRP A 369 0.36 -0.86 27.17
C TRP A 369 -1.07 -0.53 26.75
N ASP A 370 -1.78 -1.47 26.11
CA ASP A 370 -3.14 -1.26 25.58
C ASP A 370 -3.22 -0.07 24.59
N ILE A 371 -2.15 0.15 23.83
CA ILE A 371 -2.09 1.20 22.81
C ILE A 371 -2.30 0.54 21.44
N LEU A 372 -3.49 0.71 20.86
CA LEU A 372 -3.78 0.30 19.49
C LEU A 372 -3.49 1.46 18.51
N PRO A 373 -2.44 1.39 17.67
CA PRO A 373 -2.20 2.42 16.66
C PRO A 373 -3.26 2.42 15.54
N ASP A 374 -3.54 3.59 14.95
CA ASP A 374 -4.35 3.70 13.72
C ASP A 374 -3.50 3.35 12.50
N ASP A 375 -3.61 2.11 12.01
CA ASP A 375 -2.92 1.64 10.80
C ASP A 375 -3.75 1.90 9.53
N SER A 376 -3.22 2.75 8.64
CA SER A 376 -3.90 3.13 7.40
C SER A 376 -4.17 1.96 6.44
N ALA A 377 -3.37 0.90 6.50
CA ALA A 377 -3.49 -0.29 5.65
C ALA A 377 -4.40 -1.39 6.23
N GLY A 378 -4.87 -1.24 7.47
CA GLY A 378 -5.72 -2.24 8.11
C GLY A 378 -5.12 -3.67 8.13
N LEU A 379 -5.99 -4.67 8.34
CA LEU A 379 -5.59 -6.08 8.37
C LEU A 379 -5.91 -6.74 7.02
N PRO A 380 -4.93 -7.35 6.31
CA PRO A 380 -5.22 -8.13 5.11
C PRO A 380 -6.29 -9.20 5.39
N LEU A 381 -7.32 -9.26 4.54
CA LEU A 381 -8.51 -10.07 4.78
C LEU A 381 -8.16 -11.56 4.93
N HIS A 382 -7.16 -12.06 4.19
CA HIS A 382 -6.65 -13.43 4.33
C HIS A 382 -6.06 -13.78 5.70
N LEU A 383 -5.69 -12.78 6.53
CA LEU A 383 -5.20 -12.96 7.90
C LEU A 383 -6.33 -12.81 8.95
N SER A 384 -7.46 -12.21 8.57
CA SER A 384 -8.64 -12.12 9.42
C SER A 384 -9.20 -13.51 9.77
N PRO A 385 -9.99 -13.66 10.86
CA PRO A 385 -10.63 -14.93 11.18
C PRO A 385 -11.44 -15.57 10.01
N PRO A 386 -12.35 -14.86 9.32
CA PRO A 386 -13.06 -15.46 8.19
C PRO A 386 -12.15 -15.77 7.01
N GLY A 387 -11.15 -14.93 6.71
CA GLY A 387 -10.21 -15.21 5.61
C GLY A 387 -9.33 -16.42 5.86
N ARG A 388 -8.81 -16.60 7.09
CA ARG A 388 -8.07 -17.81 7.48
C ARG A 388 -8.96 -19.06 7.42
N PHE A 389 -10.19 -18.96 7.93
CA PHE A 389 -11.15 -20.04 7.89
C PHE A 389 -11.42 -20.52 6.47
N LEU A 390 -11.81 -19.60 5.57
CA LEU A 390 -12.10 -19.93 4.16
C LEU A 390 -10.87 -20.51 3.46
N ARG A 391 -9.66 -20.01 3.74
CA ARG A 391 -8.44 -20.62 3.18
C ARG A 391 -8.24 -22.06 3.64
N HIS A 392 -8.43 -22.33 4.93
CA HIS A 392 -8.28 -23.68 5.46
C HIS A 392 -9.34 -24.64 4.89
N VAL A 393 -10.57 -24.15 4.63
CA VAL A 393 -11.61 -24.96 3.96
C VAL A 393 -11.22 -25.22 2.50
N ALA A 394 -10.74 -24.21 1.76
CA ALA A 394 -10.24 -24.40 0.39
C ALA A 394 -9.14 -25.48 0.31
N ASP A 395 -8.24 -25.51 1.30
CA ASP A 395 -7.14 -26.49 1.35
C ASP A 395 -7.62 -27.95 1.48
N LEU A 396 -8.86 -28.19 1.92
CA LEU A 396 -9.46 -29.54 1.96
C LEU A 396 -9.67 -30.15 0.57
N PHE A 397 -9.85 -29.31 -0.47
CA PHE A 397 -10.07 -29.79 -1.84
C PHE A 397 -8.78 -30.22 -2.54
N ARG A 398 -7.63 -29.69 -2.11
CA ARG A 398 -6.33 -29.94 -2.78
C ARG A 398 -5.45 -30.94 -2.04
N ASN A 399 -5.65 -31.12 -0.74
CA ASN A 399 -4.82 -31.97 0.10
C ASN A 399 -5.69 -33.06 0.73
N ARG A 400 -5.18 -34.30 0.74
CA ARG A 400 -5.77 -35.37 1.55
C ARG A 400 -5.87 -34.92 3.01
N LEU A 401 -7.03 -35.15 3.64
CA LEU A 401 -7.29 -34.77 5.02
C LEU A 401 -6.24 -35.33 5.99
N SER A 402 -5.48 -34.45 6.65
CA SER A 402 -4.58 -34.80 7.73
C SER A 402 -5.22 -34.52 9.10
N ALA A 403 -4.70 -35.17 10.15
CA ALA A 403 -5.12 -34.88 11.52
C ALA A 403 -4.86 -33.41 11.92
N GLU A 404 -3.78 -32.81 11.41
CA GLU A 404 -3.46 -31.40 11.63
C GLU A 404 -4.49 -30.47 11.00
N SER A 405 -4.83 -30.66 9.72
CA SER A 405 -5.81 -29.84 9.01
C SER A 405 -7.20 -29.95 9.64
N LEU A 406 -7.59 -31.17 10.04
CA LEU A 406 -8.84 -31.42 10.76
C LEU A 406 -8.88 -30.62 12.07
N LEU A 407 -7.86 -30.78 12.93
CA LEU A 407 -7.82 -30.10 14.23
C LEU A 407 -7.71 -28.58 14.10
N THR A 408 -7.03 -28.08 13.07
CA THR A 408 -6.94 -26.65 12.76
C THR A 408 -8.32 -26.05 12.52
N LEU A 409 -9.16 -26.71 11.69
CA LEU A 409 -10.52 -26.26 11.42
C LEU A 409 -11.44 -26.43 12.62
N LEU A 410 -11.41 -27.56 13.33
CA LEU A 410 -12.27 -27.77 14.51
C LEU A 410 -12.00 -26.75 15.62
N LYS A 411 -10.73 -26.42 15.87
CA LYS A 411 -10.36 -25.40 16.87
C LYS A 411 -10.61 -23.98 16.40
N HIS A 412 -10.88 -23.77 15.10
CA HIS A 412 -11.04 -22.44 14.56
C HIS A 412 -12.21 -21.70 15.25
N PRO A 413 -12.09 -20.41 15.58
CA PRO A 413 -13.15 -19.65 16.24
C PRO A 413 -14.46 -19.57 15.47
N LEU A 414 -14.48 -19.84 14.17
CA LEU A 414 -15.68 -19.80 13.33
C LEU A 414 -16.31 -21.18 13.07
N ALA A 415 -15.64 -22.28 13.40
CA ALA A 415 -16.21 -23.61 13.23
C ALA A 415 -17.27 -23.87 14.31
N HIS A 416 -18.36 -24.53 13.95
CA HIS A 416 -19.42 -24.91 14.90
C HIS A 416 -19.88 -23.73 15.81
N GLN A 417 -19.91 -22.52 15.25
CA GLN A 417 -20.41 -21.31 15.90
C GLN A 417 -21.94 -21.33 15.81
N GLY A 418 -22.59 -21.59 16.94
CA GLY A 418 -24.03 -21.79 17.06
C GLY A 418 -24.35 -22.48 18.39
N ALA A 419 -25.32 -23.39 18.38
CA ALA A 419 -25.60 -24.25 19.53
C ALA A 419 -24.41 -25.19 19.82
N GLU A 420 -24.26 -25.62 21.07
CA GLU A 420 -23.32 -26.68 21.45
C GLU A 420 -21.82 -26.40 21.24
N ARG A 421 -21.38 -25.14 21.06
CA ARG A 421 -19.94 -24.80 20.88
C ARG A 421 -19.07 -25.30 22.03
N GLY A 422 -19.57 -25.26 23.27
CA GLY A 422 -18.86 -25.79 24.45
C GLY A 422 -18.64 -27.31 24.35
N THR A 423 -19.69 -28.05 23.97
CA THR A 423 -19.65 -29.50 23.72
C THR A 423 -18.68 -29.81 22.58
N HIS A 424 -18.78 -29.09 21.45
CA HIS A 424 -17.85 -29.22 20.33
C HIS A 424 -16.39 -29.06 20.76
N LEU A 425 -16.03 -27.99 21.49
CA LEU A 425 -14.64 -27.76 21.93
C LEU A 425 -14.11 -28.87 22.84
N ARG A 426 -14.97 -29.42 23.71
CA ARG A 426 -14.61 -30.58 24.54
C ARG A 426 -14.38 -31.81 23.67
N LEU A 427 -15.27 -32.11 22.73
CA LEU A 427 -15.13 -33.27 21.83
C LEU A 427 -13.89 -33.14 20.93
N THR A 428 -13.60 -31.93 20.41
CA THR A 428 -12.37 -31.63 19.66
C THR A 428 -11.12 -31.91 20.48
N ARG A 429 -11.10 -31.53 21.77
CA ARG A 429 -9.98 -31.82 22.67
C ARG A 429 -9.80 -33.33 22.89
N GLU A 430 -10.88 -34.06 23.14
CA GLU A 430 -10.82 -35.52 23.34
C GLU A 430 -10.37 -36.23 22.06
N LEU A 431 -10.85 -35.79 20.89
CA LEU A 431 -10.42 -36.29 19.59
C LEU A 431 -8.93 -35.99 19.36
N GLU A 432 -8.43 -34.79 19.68
CA GLU A 432 -7.00 -34.47 19.57
C GLU A 432 -6.14 -35.40 20.42
N LEU A 433 -6.52 -35.62 21.68
CA LEU A 433 -5.78 -36.52 22.58
C LEU A 433 -5.73 -37.94 22.04
N HIS A 434 -6.84 -38.42 21.46
CA HIS A 434 -6.88 -39.72 20.79
C HIS A 434 -5.99 -39.74 19.54
N LEU A 435 -6.13 -38.77 18.64
CA LEU A 435 -5.38 -38.70 17.39
C LEU A 435 -3.87 -38.67 17.63
N ARG A 436 -3.40 -37.89 18.62
CA ARG A 436 -1.98 -37.82 18.99
C ARG A 436 -1.41 -39.13 19.53
N ARG A 437 -2.23 -39.96 20.19
CA ARG A 437 -1.76 -41.21 20.84
C ARG A 437 -1.96 -42.45 19.97
N HIS A 438 -3.06 -42.50 19.24
CA HIS A 438 -3.58 -43.72 18.63
C HIS A 438 -4.14 -43.51 17.22
N GLY A 439 -4.34 -42.27 16.77
CA GLY A 439 -5.01 -41.99 15.51
C GLY A 439 -4.09 -42.11 14.30
N PRO A 440 -4.67 -42.35 13.11
CA PRO A 440 -3.92 -42.33 11.87
C PRO A 440 -3.51 -40.89 11.52
N PRO A 441 -2.41 -40.69 10.77
CA PRO A 441 -2.03 -39.37 10.26
C PRO A 441 -3.08 -38.77 9.30
N TYR A 442 -3.85 -39.63 8.62
CA TYR A 442 -4.93 -39.28 7.72
C TYR A 442 -6.25 -39.91 8.20
N PRO A 443 -7.08 -39.17 8.96
CA PRO A 443 -8.36 -39.67 9.44
C PRO A 443 -9.29 -40.11 8.30
N THR A 444 -9.93 -41.26 8.48
CA THR A 444 -10.98 -41.80 7.60
C THR A 444 -12.32 -41.83 8.33
N GLU A 445 -13.42 -41.99 7.59
CA GLU A 445 -14.75 -42.17 8.19
C GLU A 445 -14.76 -43.31 9.22
N ASP A 446 -14.17 -44.46 8.89
CA ASP A 446 -14.07 -45.60 9.79
C ASP A 446 -13.34 -45.24 11.10
N SER A 447 -12.23 -44.50 11.01
CA SER A 447 -11.46 -44.10 12.19
C SER A 447 -12.24 -43.13 13.10
N LEU A 448 -12.99 -42.19 12.51
CA LEU A 448 -13.78 -41.22 13.25
C LEU A 448 -15.02 -41.86 13.89
N ARG A 449 -15.67 -42.79 13.17
CA ARG A 449 -16.80 -43.59 13.67
C ARG A 449 -16.37 -44.53 14.78
N ALA A 450 -15.21 -45.18 14.66
CA ALA A 450 -14.66 -46.05 15.70
C ALA A 450 -14.36 -45.27 16.99
N TRP A 451 -13.79 -44.06 16.88
CA TRP A 451 -13.60 -43.19 18.04
C TRP A 451 -14.94 -42.77 18.67
N GLY A 452 -15.91 -42.37 17.84
CA GLY A 452 -17.24 -41.95 18.28
C GLY A 452 -17.99 -43.04 19.06
N ALA A 453 -17.88 -44.31 18.65
CA ALA A 453 -18.51 -45.44 19.33
C ALA A 453 -18.05 -45.63 20.80
N GLY A 454 -16.87 -45.11 21.15
CA GLY A 454 -16.33 -45.14 22.52
C GLY A 454 -16.81 -44.00 23.43
N GLN A 455 -17.56 -43.03 22.89
CA GLN A 455 -18.00 -41.84 23.61
C GLN A 455 -19.46 -41.97 24.08
N ARG A 456 -19.80 -41.32 25.20
CA ARG A 456 -21.13 -41.41 25.84
C ARG A 456 -22.00 -40.15 25.67
N ASP A 457 -21.53 -39.18 24.91
CA ASP A 457 -22.23 -37.91 24.73
C ASP A 457 -23.35 -38.02 23.69
N GLN A 458 -24.47 -37.35 23.93
CA GLN A 458 -25.64 -37.39 23.04
C GLN A 458 -25.38 -36.72 21.68
N LEU A 459 -24.45 -35.76 21.61
CA LEU A 459 -24.10 -35.06 20.38
C LEU A 459 -23.20 -35.89 19.46
N ILE A 460 -22.53 -36.93 19.97
CA ILE A 460 -21.49 -37.67 19.23
C ILE A 460 -21.97 -38.24 17.90
N PRO A 461 -23.13 -38.91 17.78
CA PRO A 461 -23.57 -39.48 16.51
C PRO A 461 -23.68 -38.41 15.42
N ASP A 462 -24.33 -37.29 15.72
CA ASP A 462 -24.52 -36.18 14.79
C ASP A 462 -23.22 -35.43 14.52
N TRP A 463 -22.38 -35.25 15.55
CA TRP A 463 -21.08 -34.61 15.43
C TRP A 463 -20.11 -35.42 14.56
N VAL A 464 -20.07 -36.75 14.72
CA VAL A 464 -19.24 -37.63 13.89
C VAL A 464 -19.76 -37.70 12.45
N ASN A 465 -21.08 -37.73 12.25
CA ASN A 465 -21.66 -37.63 10.91
C ASN A 465 -21.25 -36.32 10.24
N TRP A 466 -21.41 -35.20 10.94
CA TRP A 466 -20.95 -33.89 10.47
C TRP A 466 -19.44 -33.87 10.15
N LEU A 467 -18.60 -34.53 10.97
CA LEU A 467 -17.17 -34.65 10.67
C LEU A 467 -16.90 -35.41 9.35
N CYS A 468 -17.56 -36.53 9.15
CA CYS A 468 -17.42 -37.31 7.92
C CYS A 468 -17.92 -36.51 6.70
N ASP A 469 -19.09 -35.87 6.85
CA ASP A 469 -19.77 -35.14 5.79
C ASP A 469 -19.08 -33.82 5.41
N CYS A 470 -18.29 -33.22 6.31
CA CYS A 470 -17.59 -31.96 6.03
C CYS A 470 -16.12 -32.18 5.65
N PHE A 471 -15.40 -33.12 6.27
CA PHE A 471 -13.94 -33.12 6.19
C PHE A 471 -13.37 -34.28 5.38
N VAL A 472 -14.04 -35.43 5.36
CA VAL A 472 -13.48 -36.65 4.75
C VAL A 472 -13.78 -36.68 3.24
N ASN A 473 -12.81 -37.18 2.45
CA ASN A 473 -12.91 -37.36 0.99
C ASN A 473 -13.36 -36.10 0.22
N ARG A 474 -12.89 -34.92 0.65
CA ARG A 474 -13.17 -33.64 -0.04
C ARG A 474 -12.18 -33.36 -1.17
N ASP A 475 -11.00 -33.97 -1.14
CA ASP A 475 -10.00 -33.77 -2.16
C ASP A 475 -10.42 -34.39 -3.49
N TYR A 476 -10.13 -33.70 -4.59
CA TYR A 476 -10.42 -34.20 -5.92
C TYR A 476 -9.24 -34.00 -6.87
N SER A 477 -9.08 -34.97 -7.78
CA SER A 477 -8.14 -34.89 -8.90
C SER A 477 -8.86 -34.47 -10.17
N GLY A 478 -8.35 -33.46 -10.88
CA GLY A 478 -8.91 -32.99 -12.15
C GLY A 478 -9.25 -31.50 -12.12
N GLU A 479 -9.94 -31.05 -13.16
CA GLU A 479 -10.38 -29.67 -13.31
C GLU A 479 -11.89 -29.55 -13.19
N MET A 480 -12.36 -28.47 -12.57
CA MET A 480 -13.77 -28.14 -12.42
C MET A 480 -13.99 -26.69 -12.83
N PRO A 481 -15.15 -26.33 -13.41
CA PRO A 481 -15.53 -24.92 -13.60
C PRO A 481 -15.35 -24.13 -12.30
N LEU A 482 -14.79 -22.92 -12.40
CA LEU A 482 -14.54 -22.07 -11.23
C LEU A 482 -15.84 -21.80 -10.44
N GLU A 483 -16.96 -21.60 -11.14
CA GLU A 483 -18.27 -21.39 -10.52
C GLU A 483 -18.67 -22.53 -9.57
N ASN A 484 -18.44 -23.78 -9.98
CA ASN A 484 -18.75 -24.95 -9.18
C ASN A 484 -17.76 -25.10 -8.01
N SER A 485 -16.48 -24.78 -8.23
CA SER A 485 -15.47 -24.79 -7.17
C SER A 485 -15.79 -23.77 -6.08
N VAL A 486 -16.21 -22.57 -6.46
CA VAL A 486 -16.64 -21.51 -5.53
C VAL A 486 -17.89 -21.92 -4.78
N ALA A 487 -18.91 -22.44 -5.46
CA ALA A 487 -20.14 -22.89 -4.84
C ALA A 487 -19.89 -23.99 -3.80
N ALA A 488 -19.17 -25.05 -4.19
CA ALA A 488 -18.83 -26.17 -3.29
C ALA A 488 -18.00 -25.70 -2.08
N HIS A 489 -17.06 -24.78 -2.29
CA HIS A 489 -16.27 -24.23 -1.20
C HIS A 489 -17.11 -23.43 -0.21
N LEU A 490 -17.97 -22.53 -0.69
CA LEU A 490 -18.79 -21.70 0.19
C LEU A 490 -19.83 -22.53 0.95
N GLU A 491 -20.47 -23.48 0.27
CA GLU A 491 -21.40 -24.41 0.91
C GLU A 491 -20.70 -25.20 2.04
N LEU A 492 -19.51 -25.75 1.77
CA LEU A 492 -18.75 -26.47 2.77
C LEU A 492 -18.31 -25.57 3.93
N ALA A 493 -17.87 -24.35 3.65
CA ALA A 493 -17.46 -23.40 4.68
C ALA A 493 -18.63 -23.04 5.60
N GLU A 494 -19.82 -22.82 5.04
CA GLU A 494 -21.03 -22.57 5.82
C GLU A 494 -21.43 -23.79 6.66
N GLN A 495 -21.35 -25.00 6.09
CA GLN A 495 -21.56 -26.28 6.80
C GLN A 495 -20.63 -26.48 8.00
N ILE A 496 -19.34 -26.18 7.82
CA ILE A 496 -18.37 -26.25 8.91
C ILE A 496 -18.66 -25.15 9.95
N ALA A 497 -19.05 -23.95 9.51
CA ALA A 497 -19.27 -22.82 10.40
C ALA A 497 -20.49 -23.03 11.31
N HIS A 498 -21.59 -23.57 10.80
CA HIS A 498 -22.81 -23.73 11.61
C HIS A 498 -22.81 -25.00 12.49
N GLY A 499 -22.01 -26.02 12.17
CA GLY A 499 -21.87 -27.22 13.00
C GLY A 499 -22.96 -28.27 12.80
N CYS A 500 -23.00 -29.31 13.64
CA CYS A 500 -23.85 -30.49 13.40
C CYS A 500 -25.35 -30.27 13.55
N HIS A 501 -25.80 -29.23 14.27
CA HIS A 501 -27.21 -28.90 14.49
C HIS A 501 -27.58 -27.47 14.05
N GLY A 502 -26.68 -26.76 13.39
CA GLY A 502 -26.93 -25.38 12.94
C GLY A 502 -27.66 -25.31 11.59
N THR A 503 -28.03 -24.09 11.19
CA THR A 503 -28.51 -23.78 9.83
C THR A 503 -27.87 -22.49 9.33
N GLY A 504 -27.68 -22.36 8.02
CA GLY A 504 -27.09 -21.17 7.41
C GLY A 504 -25.57 -21.08 7.58
N SER A 505 -25.03 -19.87 7.74
CA SER A 505 -23.59 -19.58 7.75
C SER A 505 -22.98 -19.41 9.14
N GLY A 506 -23.74 -19.70 10.21
CA GLY A 506 -23.33 -19.41 11.59
C GLY A 506 -22.99 -17.93 11.76
N THR A 507 -21.76 -17.65 12.21
CA THR A 507 -21.25 -16.26 12.33
C THR A 507 -20.23 -15.89 11.27
N LEU A 508 -20.08 -16.68 10.19
CA LEU A 508 -19.01 -16.52 9.19
C LEU A 508 -19.02 -15.14 8.52
N TRP A 509 -20.21 -14.67 8.12
CA TRP A 509 -20.39 -13.40 7.39
C TRP A 509 -20.71 -12.21 8.30
N LEU A 510 -20.70 -12.41 9.62
CA LEU A 510 -20.99 -11.34 10.59
C LEU A 510 -19.73 -10.49 10.88
N LYS A 511 -19.96 -9.29 11.41
CA LYS A 511 -18.92 -8.28 11.70
C LYS A 511 -18.19 -7.81 10.43
N ASP A 512 -17.35 -6.79 10.56
CA ASP A 512 -16.70 -6.12 9.43
C ASP A 512 -15.85 -7.07 8.59
N ALA A 513 -15.08 -7.95 9.23
CA ALA A 513 -14.28 -8.96 8.53
C ALA A 513 -15.14 -9.96 7.74
N GLY A 514 -16.28 -10.38 8.30
CA GLY A 514 -17.19 -11.31 7.64
C GLY A 514 -17.92 -10.66 6.48
N GLN A 515 -18.33 -9.39 6.63
CA GLN A 515 -18.95 -8.61 5.55
C GLN A 515 -17.99 -8.35 4.39
N GLU A 516 -16.73 -8.02 4.68
CA GLU A 516 -15.71 -7.86 3.62
C GLU A 516 -15.37 -9.20 2.94
N ALA A 517 -15.33 -10.31 3.70
CA ALA A 517 -15.22 -11.65 3.12
C ALA A 517 -16.40 -11.97 2.21
N GLN A 518 -17.62 -11.65 2.64
CA GLN A 518 -18.83 -11.87 1.85
C GLN A 518 -18.78 -11.08 0.54
N LYS A 519 -18.42 -9.79 0.57
CA LYS A 519 -18.24 -8.98 -0.64
C LYS A 519 -17.23 -9.59 -1.60
N ALA A 520 -16.09 -10.07 -1.09
CA ALA A 520 -15.04 -10.70 -1.89
C ALA A 520 -15.53 -11.96 -2.60
N VAL A 521 -16.21 -12.85 -1.87
CA VAL A 521 -16.69 -14.11 -2.43
C VAL A 521 -17.89 -13.92 -3.35
N THR A 522 -18.77 -12.93 -3.08
CA THR A 522 -19.87 -12.57 -3.97
C THR A 522 -19.35 -12.02 -5.30
N GLU A 523 -18.35 -11.15 -5.29
CA GLU A 523 -17.70 -10.68 -6.53
C GLU A 523 -17.12 -11.88 -7.31
N LEU A 524 -16.41 -12.79 -6.62
CA LEU A 524 -15.87 -14.00 -7.25
C LEU A 524 -16.98 -14.88 -7.83
N GLN A 525 -18.11 -15.08 -7.13
CA GLN A 525 -19.24 -15.85 -7.64
C GLN A 525 -19.83 -15.21 -8.91
N THR A 526 -20.02 -13.88 -8.92
CA THR A 526 -20.56 -13.16 -10.09
C THR A 526 -19.65 -13.32 -11.31
N GLU A 527 -18.34 -13.26 -11.12
CA GLU A 527 -17.37 -13.25 -12.22
C GLU A 527 -16.77 -14.62 -12.56
N ALA A 528 -17.07 -15.67 -11.79
CA ALA A 528 -16.44 -16.99 -11.87
C ALA A 528 -16.49 -17.63 -13.27
N HIS A 529 -17.59 -17.44 -14.00
CA HIS A 529 -17.82 -18.02 -15.32
C HIS A 529 -16.80 -17.55 -16.38
N HIS A 530 -16.09 -16.45 -16.15
CA HIS A 530 -15.06 -15.94 -17.06
C HIS A 530 -13.73 -16.73 -17.02
N ALA A 531 -13.43 -17.43 -15.92
CA ALA A 531 -12.13 -18.09 -15.71
C ALA A 531 -11.99 -19.47 -16.37
N GLY A 532 -13.10 -20.12 -16.72
CA GLY A 532 -13.10 -21.51 -17.21
C GLY A 532 -12.89 -22.55 -16.11
N THR A 533 -12.19 -23.63 -16.42
CA THR A 533 -11.92 -24.76 -15.52
C THR A 533 -10.58 -24.59 -14.81
N LEU A 534 -10.51 -25.00 -13.53
CA LEU A 534 -9.32 -24.94 -12.69
C LEU A 534 -9.15 -26.23 -11.88
N SER A 535 -7.91 -26.59 -11.58
CA SER A 535 -7.60 -27.61 -10.58
C SER A 535 -7.85 -27.09 -9.16
N ALA A 536 -7.99 -27.99 -8.17
CA ALA A 536 -8.14 -27.61 -6.76
C ALA A 536 -6.97 -26.74 -6.24
N SER A 537 -5.74 -27.00 -6.71
CA SER A 537 -4.56 -26.23 -6.33
C SER A 537 -4.55 -24.83 -6.95
N ASP A 538 -4.98 -24.70 -8.21
CA ASP A 538 -5.09 -23.40 -8.88
C ASP A 538 -6.22 -22.57 -8.26
N TYR A 539 -7.36 -23.21 -7.95
CA TYR A 539 -8.47 -22.59 -7.25
C TYR A 539 -8.05 -22.03 -5.87
N SER A 540 -7.40 -22.85 -5.04
CA SER A 540 -6.95 -22.42 -3.71
C SER A 540 -5.96 -21.25 -3.79
N SER A 541 -5.08 -21.26 -4.79
CA SER A 541 -4.11 -20.19 -5.04
C SER A 541 -4.80 -18.90 -5.49
N LEU A 542 -5.76 -18.98 -6.43
CA LEU A 542 -6.60 -17.87 -6.87
C LEU A 542 -7.38 -17.26 -5.70
N PHE A 543 -8.07 -18.11 -4.93
CA PHE A 543 -8.90 -17.69 -3.81
C PHE A 543 -8.07 -16.98 -2.72
N HIS A 544 -6.90 -17.53 -2.38
CA HIS A 544 -5.98 -16.88 -1.46
C HIS A 544 -5.59 -15.47 -1.94
N LYS A 545 -5.29 -15.30 -3.23
CA LYS A 545 -4.88 -14.00 -3.78
C LYS A 545 -6.02 -12.98 -3.80
N ILE A 546 -7.23 -13.40 -4.13
CA ILE A 546 -8.44 -12.54 -4.04
C ILE A 546 -8.63 -12.03 -2.60
N LEU A 547 -8.54 -12.91 -1.60
CA LEU A 547 -8.62 -12.49 -0.21
C LEU A 547 -7.42 -11.65 0.24
N SER A 548 -6.26 -11.81 -0.38
CA SER A 548 -5.06 -11.03 -0.02
C SER A 548 -5.09 -9.62 -0.57
N ALA A 549 -5.85 -9.39 -1.64
CA ALA A 549 -6.03 -8.08 -2.26
C ALA A 549 -7.01 -7.16 -1.51
N ARG A 550 -7.69 -7.66 -0.47
CA ARG A 550 -8.66 -6.91 0.34
C ARG A 550 -8.15 -6.72 1.76
N GLU A 551 -8.56 -5.64 2.38
CA GLU A 551 -8.19 -5.25 3.74
C GLU A 551 -9.46 -5.07 4.58
N VAL A 552 -9.37 -5.42 5.86
CA VAL A 552 -10.41 -5.25 6.86
C VAL A 552 -9.96 -4.16 7.82
N ARG A 553 -10.84 -3.19 8.06
CA ARG A 553 -10.67 -2.22 9.15
C ARG A 553 -11.37 -2.74 10.38
N ASN A 554 -10.68 -2.69 11.52
CA ASN A 554 -11.25 -3.04 12.81
C ASN A 554 -11.97 -1.81 13.39
N PRO A 555 -13.21 -1.91 13.89
CA PRO A 555 -13.94 -0.79 14.46
C PRO A 555 -13.52 -0.46 15.90
N VAL A 556 -12.49 -1.12 16.46
CA VAL A 556 -11.89 -0.67 17.72
C VAL A 556 -11.28 0.70 17.48
N ASP A 557 -11.72 1.70 18.25
CA ASP A 557 -11.21 3.06 18.14
C ASP A 557 -9.70 3.05 18.44
N PRO A 558 -8.85 3.32 17.43
CA PRO A 558 -7.42 3.39 17.66
C PRO A 558 -7.09 4.61 18.52
N HIS A 559 -5.90 4.60 19.12
CA HIS A 559 -5.40 5.74 19.87
C HIS A 559 -5.32 6.98 18.95
N PRO A 560 -5.93 8.13 19.32
CA PRO A 560 -6.13 9.26 18.40
C PRO A 560 -4.83 9.93 17.94
N HIS A 561 -3.73 9.74 18.67
CA HIS A 561 -2.43 10.36 18.40
C HIS A 561 -1.36 9.40 17.89
N ILE A 562 -1.59 8.09 17.88
CA ILE A 562 -0.57 7.11 17.48
C ILE A 562 -0.98 6.45 16.18
N LEU A 563 -0.20 6.71 15.14
CA LEU A 563 -0.57 6.40 13.77
C LEU A 563 0.50 5.52 13.12
N ILE A 564 0.08 4.61 12.25
CA ILE A 564 0.97 3.90 11.33
C ILE A 564 0.53 4.22 9.91
N TRP A 565 1.44 4.81 9.15
CA TRP A 565 1.17 5.26 7.80
C TRP A 565 1.94 4.43 6.79
N GLY A 566 1.26 4.09 5.69
CA GLY A 566 1.95 3.83 4.44
C GLY A 566 2.70 5.08 3.96
N THR A 567 3.60 4.91 3.00
CA THR A 567 4.46 6.01 2.55
C THR A 567 3.65 7.15 1.90
N LEU A 568 2.52 6.83 1.25
CA LEU A 568 1.65 7.81 0.59
C LEU A 568 0.86 8.67 1.58
N GLU A 569 0.47 8.12 2.73
CA GLU A 569 -0.34 8.80 3.73
C GLU A 569 0.44 9.84 4.53
N ALA A 570 1.76 9.71 4.60
CA ALA A 570 2.67 10.69 5.19
C ALA A 570 2.54 12.09 4.56
N ARG A 571 2.08 12.17 3.31
CA ARG A 571 1.88 13.44 2.58
C ARG A 571 0.67 14.24 3.03
N VAL A 572 -0.27 13.59 3.73
CA VAL A 572 -1.64 14.08 3.95
C VAL A 572 -1.86 14.55 5.39
N GLN A 573 -1.04 14.12 6.33
CA GLN A 573 -1.20 14.44 7.75
C GLN A 573 0.10 15.00 8.32
N GLY A 574 0.01 16.15 9.00
CA GLY A 574 1.08 16.63 9.86
C GLY A 574 1.09 15.87 11.19
N ALA A 575 2.26 15.42 11.62
CA ALA A 575 2.51 14.89 12.96
C ALA A 575 3.71 15.61 13.59
N ASP A 576 3.73 15.67 14.91
CA ASP A 576 4.80 16.33 15.67
C ASP A 576 6.08 15.49 15.69
N LEU A 577 5.92 14.17 15.57
CA LEU A 577 6.98 13.17 15.51
C LEU A 577 6.75 12.22 14.32
N LEU A 578 7.77 12.08 13.47
CA LEU A 578 7.79 11.05 12.44
C LEU A 578 8.91 10.05 12.66
N ILE A 579 8.58 8.76 12.59
CA ILE A 579 9.52 7.65 12.68
C ILE A 579 9.61 6.98 11.32
N LEU A 580 10.71 7.19 10.60
CA LEU A 580 11.04 6.49 9.35
C LEU A 580 11.80 5.21 9.69
N ALA A 581 11.14 4.07 9.53
CA ALA A 581 11.62 2.80 10.07
C ALA A 581 11.91 1.74 9.01
N GLY A 582 12.83 0.83 9.34
CA GLY A 582 13.31 -0.18 8.42
C GLY A 582 14.15 0.42 7.29
N LEU A 583 14.99 1.41 7.59
CA LEU A 583 15.90 2.10 6.64
C LEU A 583 17.07 1.21 6.19
N ASN A 584 16.73 0.07 5.59
CA ASN A 584 17.63 -0.90 4.98
C ASN A 584 17.32 -1.02 3.47
N GLU A 585 18.34 -1.28 2.65
CA GLU A 585 18.14 -1.58 1.22
C GLU A 585 17.19 -2.79 1.03
N GLY A 586 16.33 -2.70 0.02
CA GLY A 586 15.28 -3.68 -0.24
C GLY A 586 13.97 -3.42 0.52
N SER A 587 14.03 -2.68 1.64
CA SER A 587 12.85 -2.13 2.33
C SER A 587 12.66 -0.66 1.95
N TRP A 588 13.67 0.19 2.20
CA TRP A 588 13.68 1.61 1.81
C TRP A 588 14.89 1.90 0.90
N PRO A 589 14.68 2.04 -0.42
CA PRO A 589 13.45 1.77 -1.18
C PRO A 589 13.15 0.26 -1.31
N VAL A 590 11.89 -0.07 -1.57
CA VAL A 590 11.48 -1.43 -1.95
C VAL A 590 12.05 -1.74 -3.33
N SER A 591 12.72 -2.89 -3.47
CA SER A 591 13.24 -3.32 -4.77
C SER A 591 12.08 -3.54 -5.75
N PRO A 592 12.15 -3.00 -6.98
CA PRO A 592 11.15 -3.28 -7.99
C PRO A 592 11.15 -4.78 -8.32
N LYS A 593 9.96 -5.36 -8.47
CA LYS A 593 9.84 -6.74 -8.98
C LYS A 593 10.31 -6.77 -10.44
N ALA A 594 10.91 -7.89 -10.84
CA ALA A 594 11.22 -8.13 -12.24
C ALA A 594 9.93 -8.09 -13.07
N ASP A 595 9.95 -7.33 -14.17
CA ASP A 595 8.85 -7.30 -15.12
C ASP A 595 8.97 -8.52 -16.06
N PRO A 596 7.98 -9.43 -16.09
CA PRO A 596 8.04 -10.61 -16.94
C PRO A 596 7.70 -10.32 -18.41
N TRP A 597 7.24 -9.10 -18.74
CA TRP A 597 6.71 -8.74 -20.06
C TRP A 597 7.62 -7.82 -20.86
N LEU A 598 8.23 -6.82 -20.22
CA LEU A 598 9.08 -5.83 -20.89
C LEU A 598 10.27 -5.47 -20.01
N ASN A 599 11.47 -5.51 -20.57
CA ASN A 599 12.65 -4.98 -19.89
C ASN A 599 12.60 -3.44 -19.82
N ARG A 600 13.48 -2.87 -18.98
CA ARG A 600 13.57 -1.42 -18.73
C ARG A 600 13.71 -0.58 -20.01
N ALA A 601 14.54 -1.02 -20.97
CA ALA A 601 14.76 -0.27 -22.22
C ALA A 601 13.52 -0.27 -23.13
N LEU A 602 12.86 -1.44 -23.25
CA LEU A 602 11.63 -1.57 -24.03
C LEU A 602 10.49 -0.74 -23.42
N ARG A 603 10.35 -0.73 -22.08
CA ARG A 603 9.39 0.13 -21.38
C ARG A 603 9.57 1.61 -21.75
N HIS A 604 10.80 2.11 -21.64
CA HIS A 604 11.13 3.49 -21.99
C HIS A 604 10.78 3.82 -23.45
N GLN A 605 11.12 2.92 -24.38
CA GLN A 605 10.90 3.13 -25.81
C GLN A 605 9.42 3.28 -26.18
N VAL A 606 8.52 2.56 -25.50
CA VAL A 606 7.07 2.65 -25.76
C VAL A 606 6.36 3.69 -24.90
N GLY A 607 7.08 4.41 -24.02
CA GLY A 607 6.51 5.41 -23.12
C GLY A 607 5.77 4.83 -21.91
N LEU A 608 6.08 3.60 -21.50
CA LEU A 608 5.61 3.04 -20.24
C LEU A 608 6.42 3.59 -19.06
N LEU A 609 5.88 3.45 -17.85
CA LEU A 609 6.54 3.92 -16.63
C LEU A 609 7.81 3.09 -16.40
N LEU A 610 8.82 3.66 -15.75
CA LEU A 610 9.98 2.86 -15.35
C LEU A 610 9.77 2.29 -13.94
N PRO A 611 10.32 1.10 -13.62
CA PRO A 611 10.25 0.54 -12.27
C PRO A 611 10.77 1.52 -11.19
N GLU A 612 11.77 2.32 -11.55
CA GLU A 612 12.38 3.38 -10.75
C GLU A 612 11.37 4.44 -10.28
N ARG A 613 10.22 4.59 -10.95
CA ARG A 613 9.12 5.46 -10.51
C ARG A 613 8.74 5.25 -9.05
N ARG A 614 8.65 3.99 -8.62
CA ARG A 614 8.25 3.65 -7.25
C ARG A 614 9.34 4.08 -6.27
N ILE A 615 10.60 4.00 -6.68
CA ILE A 615 11.75 4.49 -5.91
C ILE A 615 11.65 6.01 -5.78
N GLY A 616 11.40 6.75 -6.87
CA GLY A 616 11.25 8.21 -6.83
C GLY A 616 10.09 8.68 -5.96
N LEU A 617 8.94 7.98 -6.02
CA LEU A 617 7.80 8.28 -5.13
C LEU A 617 8.13 8.00 -3.66
N SER A 618 8.83 6.90 -3.36
CA SER A 618 9.26 6.59 -2.00
C SER A 618 10.35 7.54 -1.52
N ALA A 619 11.22 8.04 -2.42
CA ALA A 619 12.20 9.07 -2.10
C ALA A 619 11.53 10.39 -1.77
N HIS A 620 10.46 10.75 -2.49
CA HIS A 620 9.64 11.93 -2.20
C HIS A 620 8.99 11.82 -0.81
N ASP A 621 8.47 10.64 -0.46
CA ASP A 621 7.92 10.35 0.87
C ASP A 621 8.99 10.48 1.95
N PHE A 622 10.18 9.93 1.72
CA PHE A 622 11.34 10.09 2.60
C PHE A 622 11.70 11.57 2.78
N GLN A 623 11.81 12.33 1.69
CA GLN A 623 12.18 13.76 1.73
C GLN A 623 11.17 14.60 2.50
N GLN A 624 9.87 14.30 2.38
CA GLN A 624 8.86 14.97 3.19
C GLN A 624 8.91 14.57 4.66
N ALA A 625 9.04 13.28 4.96
CA ALA A 625 8.99 12.78 6.32
C ALA A 625 10.21 13.21 7.14
N ILE A 626 11.42 13.21 6.56
CA ILE A 626 12.62 13.68 7.25
C ILE A 626 12.58 15.18 7.56
N ALA A 627 11.65 15.94 6.97
CA ALA A 627 11.51 17.37 7.21
C ALA A 627 10.59 17.71 8.39
N ALA A 628 9.92 16.74 9.03
CA ALA A 628 9.01 16.96 10.16
C ALA A 628 9.72 17.46 11.44
N PRO A 629 9.04 18.14 12.38
CA PRO A 629 9.68 18.78 13.55
C PRO A 629 10.66 17.87 14.29
N GLU A 630 10.20 16.73 14.82
CA GLU A 630 11.05 15.67 15.38
C GLU A 630 11.05 14.44 14.46
N VAL A 631 12.22 13.86 14.23
CA VAL A 631 12.41 12.74 13.29
C VAL A 631 13.21 11.62 13.91
N TRP A 632 12.78 10.40 13.67
CA TRP A 632 13.53 9.19 13.99
C TRP A 632 13.85 8.42 12.72
N LEU A 633 15.12 8.08 12.56
CA LEU A 633 15.63 7.24 11.49
C LEU A 633 16.02 5.91 12.14
N THR A 634 15.29 4.83 11.85
CA THR A 634 15.56 3.54 12.47
C THR A 634 15.91 2.48 11.44
N ARG A 635 16.81 1.58 11.83
CA ARG A 635 17.11 0.36 11.09
C ARG A 635 17.55 -0.77 12.01
N SER A 636 17.31 -2.00 11.59
CA SER A 636 17.97 -3.18 12.14
C SER A 636 19.29 -3.46 11.41
N VAL A 637 20.39 -3.67 12.14
CA VAL A 637 21.71 -4.07 11.61
C VAL A 637 21.70 -5.52 11.09
N ARG A 638 20.87 -6.37 11.68
CA ARG A 638 20.69 -7.78 11.25
C ARG A 638 19.22 -8.10 11.04
N SER A 639 18.94 -8.86 9.98
CA SER A 639 17.68 -9.57 9.78
C SER A 639 17.75 -10.96 10.43
N ALA A 640 16.69 -11.77 10.27
CA ALA A 640 16.70 -13.16 10.73
C ALA A 640 17.80 -14.00 10.07
N ASP A 641 18.20 -13.65 8.84
CA ASP A 641 19.04 -14.49 7.98
C ASP A 641 20.44 -13.91 7.71
N ALA A 642 20.64 -12.58 7.81
CA ALA A 642 21.91 -11.94 7.46
C ALA A 642 22.09 -10.52 8.07
N GLU A 643 23.29 -9.96 7.93
CA GLU A 643 23.49 -8.51 8.08
C GLU A 643 22.72 -7.73 7.01
N THR A 644 22.16 -6.59 7.37
CA THR A 644 21.42 -5.73 6.45
C THR A 644 22.31 -4.63 5.89
N VAL A 645 22.01 -4.22 4.67
CA VAL A 645 22.64 -3.06 4.04
C VAL A 645 21.81 -1.82 4.37
N VAL A 646 22.48 -0.74 4.78
CA VAL A 646 21.84 0.56 5.07
C VAL A 646 21.12 1.11 3.84
N SER A 647 19.94 1.70 4.02
CA SER A 647 19.24 2.41 2.95
C SER A 647 20.15 3.42 2.26
N ARG A 648 20.13 3.47 0.91
CA ARG A 648 20.90 4.44 0.14
C ARG A 648 20.65 5.89 0.55
N TRP A 649 19.43 6.26 0.97
CA TRP A 649 19.13 7.64 1.35
C TRP A 649 19.75 8.00 2.70
N LEU A 650 19.65 7.10 3.68
CA LEU A 650 20.32 7.25 4.97
C LEU A 650 21.84 7.28 4.79
N ASN A 651 22.39 6.36 3.99
CA ASN A 651 23.81 6.33 3.67
C ASN A 651 24.29 7.66 3.05
N ARG A 652 23.53 8.22 2.11
CA ARG A 652 23.87 9.50 1.46
C ARG A 652 23.89 10.67 2.44
N ILE A 653 22.94 10.74 3.36
CA ILE A 653 22.93 11.76 4.42
C ILE A 653 24.14 11.60 5.34
N LEU A 654 24.41 10.38 5.82
CA LEU A 654 25.53 10.11 6.71
C LEU A 654 26.89 10.40 6.04
N ASN A 655 27.04 10.07 4.76
CA ASN A 655 28.25 10.38 4.00
C ASN A 655 28.43 11.88 3.77
N LEU A 656 27.36 12.61 3.46
CA LEU A 656 27.42 14.07 3.35
C LEU A 656 27.82 14.72 4.68
N LEU A 657 27.19 14.30 5.79
CA LEU A 657 27.51 14.79 7.13
C LEU A 657 28.97 14.48 7.52
N SER A 658 29.43 13.25 7.24
CA SER A 658 30.82 12.84 7.52
C SER A 658 31.83 13.63 6.69
N GLY A 659 31.45 14.02 5.48
CA GLY A 659 32.25 14.84 4.57
C GLY A 659 32.28 16.34 4.91
N LEU A 660 31.51 16.79 5.92
CA LEU A 660 31.41 18.20 6.33
C LEU A 660 31.77 18.39 7.83
N PRO A 661 32.97 17.98 8.27
CA PRO A 661 33.37 18.07 9.67
C PRO A 661 33.42 19.53 10.17
N ASP A 662 33.89 20.45 9.33
CA ASP A 662 34.04 21.88 9.67
C ASP A 662 32.70 22.58 9.87
N GLN A 663 31.63 22.05 9.27
CA GLN A 663 30.25 22.56 9.44
C GLN A 663 29.50 21.85 10.59
N GLY A 664 30.18 20.97 11.34
CA GLY A 664 29.60 20.25 12.48
C GLY A 664 28.92 18.93 12.12
N GLY A 665 29.17 18.38 10.92
CA GLY A 665 28.50 17.16 10.45
C GLY A 665 28.84 15.92 11.27
N GLN A 666 30.10 15.74 11.68
CA GLN A 666 30.51 14.62 12.55
C GLN A 666 29.83 14.68 13.93
N ALA A 667 29.82 15.86 14.55
CA ALA A 667 29.17 16.08 15.84
C ALA A 667 27.65 15.82 15.76
N ALA A 668 27.02 16.17 14.63
CA ALA A 668 25.62 15.87 14.39
C ALA A 668 25.35 14.35 14.35
N ILE A 669 26.17 13.57 13.64
CA ILE A 669 26.04 12.10 13.58
C ILE A 669 26.15 11.49 14.98
N GLU A 670 27.16 11.90 15.74
CA GLU A 670 27.40 11.40 17.10
C GLU A 670 26.22 11.71 18.03
N ALA A 671 25.68 12.92 17.95
CA ALA A 671 24.51 13.33 18.73
C ALA A 671 23.25 12.53 18.35
N MET A 672 23.00 12.31 17.05
CA MET A 672 21.88 11.50 16.55
C MET A 672 21.96 10.06 17.08
N ARG A 673 23.15 9.46 17.03
CA ARG A 673 23.39 8.10 17.55
C ARG A 673 23.27 8.06 19.05
N ALA A 674 23.82 9.02 19.78
CA ALA A 674 23.74 9.06 21.24
C ALA A 674 22.27 9.07 21.71
N ARG A 675 21.41 9.86 21.08
CA ARG A 675 19.96 9.82 21.32
C ARG A 675 19.37 8.44 21.07
N GLY A 676 19.76 7.77 19.97
CA GLY A 676 19.24 6.43 19.66
C GLY A 676 19.68 5.35 20.64
N HIS A 677 20.92 5.41 21.14
CA HIS A 677 21.43 4.45 22.13
C HIS A 677 20.64 4.51 23.43
N VAL A 678 20.26 5.70 23.90
CA VAL A 678 19.40 5.85 25.09
C VAL A 678 18.12 5.01 24.98
N TRP A 679 17.51 5.00 23.80
CA TRP A 679 16.28 4.24 23.55
C TRP A 679 16.50 2.74 23.39
N LEU A 680 17.63 2.34 22.84
CA LEU A 680 18.03 0.93 22.82
C LEU A 680 18.31 0.40 24.23
N ASP A 681 18.93 1.21 25.09
CA ASP A 681 19.17 0.88 26.50
C ASP A 681 17.85 0.74 27.26
N HIS A 682 16.90 1.63 27.02
CA HIS A 682 15.54 1.52 27.56
C HIS A 682 14.81 0.25 27.08
N ALA A 683 14.93 -0.08 25.79
CA ALA A 683 14.37 -1.31 25.24
C ALA A 683 15.00 -2.55 25.86
N ALA A 684 16.32 -2.57 26.06
CA ALA A 684 17.01 -3.65 26.75
C ALA A 684 16.56 -3.79 28.21
N ALA A 685 16.47 -2.67 28.94
CA ALA A 685 16.00 -2.65 30.33
C ALA A 685 14.56 -3.16 30.48
N LEU A 686 13.69 -2.89 29.51
CA LEU A 686 12.31 -3.39 29.49
C LEU A 686 12.20 -4.91 29.27
N GLU A 687 13.21 -5.52 28.63
CA GLU A 687 13.25 -6.96 28.38
C GLU A 687 14.02 -7.74 29.44
N GLU A 688 14.74 -7.04 30.31
CA GLU A 688 15.43 -7.66 31.44
C GLU A 688 14.37 -8.35 32.34
N PRO A 689 14.36 -9.69 32.44
CA PRO A 689 13.34 -10.43 33.17
C PRO A 689 13.41 -10.22 34.69
N GLY A 690 14.45 -9.53 35.16
CA GLY A 690 14.81 -9.40 36.57
C GLY A 690 15.26 -10.73 37.16
N GLU A 691 15.57 -10.70 38.46
CA GLU A 691 15.84 -11.92 39.23
C GLU A 691 14.58 -12.35 39.99
N ALA A 692 14.00 -13.49 39.61
CA ALA A 692 12.94 -14.13 40.39
C ALA A 692 13.56 -15.16 41.35
N PRO A 693 13.19 -15.17 42.65
CA PRO A 693 13.65 -16.20 43.57
C PRO A 693 13.22 -17.59 43.07
N ARG A 694 14.13 -18.56 43.11
CA ARG A 694 13.85 -19.93 42.68
C ARG A 694 12.67 -20.49 43.50
N ALA A 695 11.70 -21.10 42.82
CA ALA A 695 10.61 -21.78 43.49
C ALA A 695 11.17 -22.82 44.48
N ALA A 696 10.65 -22.82 45.70
CA ALA A 696 11.00 -23.84 46.68
C ALA A 696 10.60 -25.22 46.12
N ARG A 697 11.49 -26.21 46.25
CA ARG A 697 11.19 -27.58 45.83
C ARG A 697 9.92 -28.03 46.58
N PRO A 698 8.90 -28.59 45.90
CA PRO A 698 7.71 -29.09 46.58
C PRO A 698 8.15 -30.06 47.68
N ALA A 699 7.78 -29.77 48.93
CA ALA A 699 8.03 -30.70 50.03
C ALA A 699 7.15 -31.94 49.84
N PRO A 700 7.69 -33.16 49.99
CA PRO A 700 6.95 -34.41 49.81
C PRO A 700 5.82 -34.59 50.82
#